data_AF-A0A957TZS6-F1
#
_entry.id   AF-A0A957TZS6-F1
#
_cell.length_a   1.000
_cell.length_b   1.000
_cell.length_c   1.000
_cell.angle_alpha   90.00
_cell.angle_beta   90.00
_cell.angle_gamma   90.00
#
_symmetry.space_group_name_H-M   'P 1'
#
loop_
_entity.id
_entity.type
_entity.pdbx_description
1 polymer ?
#
loop_
_entity_poly.entity_id
_entity_poly.type
_entity_poly.pdbx_seq_one_letter_code
_entity_poly.pdbx_strand_id
1 'polypeptide(L)'
;LPDAGWLFDHWAGDLSTGDWWDTAWSHRTTIWIDADEYPRTDKVIDAPVNFSQLLAELGESGPLSVDSLRVLEIDAAGAVIDAAVPFQFDPAPGFDASTNAAGTVVFMAAGTTPSNTVRRFHLYFDTEGGFTSATVAPQITLTDNVMDEGQAAIQVDAPNGSYFFQKDAGGFSSLVDINGNDWIDFHPTGGAAGEYRGVPNPVYPEGSLHPGVTNATSTILHAGPLKATVHTITDDGDWESIWEFYPSHATMTLRQAAHPYWFVYEGTPGGLLEPATDRVVRSNGAQTTAATSWSGDLVGPEWVYFADPNVDRSLFVAQHEEDDVGDSYFPLQDAMTVMGFGRFGTETRQEHLPYQVSMGLLDGTTFGPTADAIQSAYQPLTVTVGDAVTQGMGTSSANPVTLTMDDDKTVTAIFVDSTVVPQYTLSIAAGTGGAVSVTPDKPSYNAGETVTITATADQEYEFANWSGSTVGVGNPVVVTMNADKSVVANFVTGAPVIDLWYGDNQSFGQVGNPQHWINILGNVSDPDGIATFVYTLNGGPDVPLATGPDTRRLDQPGDFNIDIAIADLVNGANQVVIRAVDNENNETITPVTVNYTAGTVWPSPYTIDWSTAAAINDVAQVVDGEWFIGPDGVRTVQSGYDRVVAIGDLNWTDYEITVPMIVHGIDWPRISPHTGPPGLGLLMRWAGHTDDPIAGWQPKTGWVPHGEIAWWNWSNNSSATLVYFSGWPSANSTPAFDTPYIFKMRVESVNGGASRYSTKVWEQGQPEPANWFLERENDSSHLGTGSVMLLAHMVDASFGDVTINPITQSGHTLSVAPNGSGAVTVAPQKPSYEDDETVTLTASADPGWIFTGWSGDLTSSDNPLTLTMTGNVQLTANFVQSTSHTLTVNSSGGGSTTRSPDQPTYDTGSTVTLSATADPGWVFTGWSGDITGTANPVNVTVNANMSVIAEFAYQAAIVSDDFSACSLNTSLWNFSDPVGDGGYSFGNGRLELIVPGGSSHDVWDGGNNAVRVMQAASDSNFELEVKFESGVVDTYEMQGLLVEEDSGNFLRFDFYGTGANTAIFAARFDAGTPSIIYNGDVAGGNAAPLYMRIRRLGDQWTQFYSVDGQSWTQASSFTRAMTVNAVGIFAANSSNNPAHTAQVDYFFNRATPIAGEDSTIAQPTLTLTTDGTGAIAANPDQPLYTCGDQVTVSATPAAGWAFSGWSGAASGTENPLTIAMDGNKSIQATFTEIV
;
A
#
# COMPACT_ATOMS: atom_id res chain seq x y z
N LEU A 1 58.89 -12.88 -17.76
CA LEU A 1 59.17 -12.17 -16.50
C LEU A 1 59.11 -10.69 -16.83
N PRO A 2 58.26 -9.90 -16.18
CA PRO A 2 58.13 -8.49 -16.50
C PRO A 2 59.37 -7.70 -16.07
N ASP A 3 59.65 -6.61 -16.79
CA ASP A 3 60.60 -5.58 -16.38
C ASP A 3 60.07 -4.81 -15.15
N ALA A 4 60.96 -4.21 -14.35
CA ALA A 4 60.57 -3.45 -13.17
C ALA A 4 59.61 -2.30 -13.55
N GLY A 5 58.40 -2.33 -12.98
CA GLY A 5 57.34 -1.38 -13.31
C GLY A 5 56.21 -1.96 -14.16
N TRP A 6 56.28 -3.21 -14.63
CA TRP A 6 55.20 -3.87 -15.35
C TRP A 6 54.72 -5.10 -14.57
N LEU A 7 53.41 -5.34 -14.54
CA LEU A 7 52.78 -6.55 -14.04
C LEU A 7 52.28 -7.37 -15.22
N PHE A 8 52.40 -8.68 -15.12
CA PHE A 8 51.68 -9.56 -16.02
C PHE A 8 50.18 -9.41 -15.74
N ASP A 9 49.37 -9.18 -16.79
CA ASP A 9 47.94 -8.96 -16.67
C ASP A 9 47.16 -10.22 -17.06
N HIS A 10 47.11 -10.51 -18.37
CA HIS A 10 46.52 -11.72 -18.92
C HIS A 10 47.24 -12.14 -20.20
N TRP A 11 47.04 -13.37 -20.63
CA TRP A 11 47.28 -13.77 -22.00
C TRP A 11 46.05 -13.37 -22.84
N ALA A 12 46.23 -12.93 -24.08
CA ALA A 12 45.18 -12.73 -25.08
C ALA A 12 45.52 -13.46 -26.41
N GLY A 13 44.51 -13.80 -27.22
CA GLY A 13 44.69 -14.44 -28.54
C GLY A 13 44.02 -15.81 -28.60
N ASP A 14 44.63 -16.76 -29.30
CA ASP A 14 44.17 -18.15 -29.49
C ASP A 14 44.32 -18.98 -28.22
N LEU A 15 43.77 -18.43 -27.16
CA LEU A 15 43.66 -19.00 -25.84
C LEU A 15 42.35 -19.74 -25.83
N SER A 16 42.43 -21.04 -26.09
CA SER A 16 41.34 -21.96 -25.78
C SER A 16 40.98 -21.77 -24.30
N THR A 17 40.01 -20.89 -24.00
CA THR A 17 39.64 -20.50 -22.63
C THR A 17 38.20 -20.88 -22.30
N GLY A 18 37.60 -21.72 -23.10
CA GLY A 18 36.46 -22.52 -22.72
C GLY A 18 36.17 -23.48 -23.86
N ASP A 19 35.77 -24.70 -23.53
CA ASP A 19 35.21 -25.62 -24.51
C ASP A 19 34.02 -24.90 -25.17
N TRP A 20 34.24 -24.44 -26.39
CA TRP A 20 33.17 -23.90 -27.20
C TRP A 20 32.29 -25.08 -27.56
N TRP A 21 31.00 -25.00 -27.24
CA TRP A 21 30.14 -26.17 -27.36
C TRP A 21 30.04 -26.65 -28.81
N ASP A 22 29.92 -25.72 -29.76
CA ASP A 22 29.90 -26.03 -31.18
C ASP A 22 30.61 -24.94 -31.99
N THR A 23 31.68 -25.34 -32.69
CA THR A 23 32.53 -24.43 -33.45
C THR A 23 31.82 -23.68 -34.58
N ALA A 24 30.58 -24.06 -34.93
CA ALA A 24 29.79 -23.35 -35.93
C ALA A 24 29.27 -21.98 -35.44
N TRP A 25 29.26 -21.71 -34.14
CA TRP A 25 28.78 -20.44 -33.57
C TRP A 25 29.90 -19.46 -33.30
N SER A 26 29.74 -18.23 -33.77
CA SER A 26 30.75 -17.19 -33.61
C SER A 26 30.60 -16.42 -32.30
N HIS A 27 29.39 -16.32 -31.72
CA HIS A 27 29.17 -15.53 -30.51
C HIS A 27 28.40 -16.28 -29.41
N ARG A 28 28.67 -15.90 -28.16
CA ARG A 28 27.84 -16.25 -27.01
C ARG A 28 27.85 -15.16 -25.94
N THR A 29 26.84 -15.12 -25.10
CA THR A 29 26.83 -14.40 -23.81
C THR A 29 26.51 -15.36 -22.67
N THR A 30 26.82 -14.97 -21.43
CA THR A 30 26.44 -15.72 -20.22
C THR A 30 25.24 -15.05 -19.56
N ILE A 31 24.27 -15.84 -19.11
CA ILE A 31 23.11 -15.43 -18.34
C ILE A 31 23.24 -16.04 -16.95
N TRP A 32 23.16 -15.22 -15.90
CA TRP A 32 23.15 -15.65 -14.50
C TRP A 32 21.75 -15.54 -13.94
N ILE A 33 21.30 -16.61 -13.30
CA ILE A 33 19.98 -16.75 -12.67
C ILE A 33 20.20 -16.94 -11.18
N ASP A 34 19.93 -15.92 -10.38
CA ASP A 34 19.92 -16.05 -8.91
C ASP A 34 18.52 -16.47 -8.46
N ALA A 35 18.46 -17.53 -7.66
CA ALA A 35 17.20 -17.97 -7.05
C ALA A 35 16.71 -17.03 -5.94
N ASP A 36 17.59 -16.13 -5.45
CA ASP A 36 17.33 -15.26 -4.30
C ASP A 36 16.84 -16.10 -3.10
N GLU A 37 16.01 -15.58 -2.21
CA GLU A 37 15.64 -16.30 -0.99
C GLU A 37 14.71 -17.51 -1.20
N TYR A 38 14.21 -17.73 -2.43
CA TYR A 38 13.18 -18.72 -2.72
C TYR A 38 13.68 -19.86 -3.60
N PRO A 39 13.45 -21.13 -3.20
CA PRO A 39 13.78 -22.27 -4.05
C PRO A 39 12.93 -22.25 -5.33
N ARG A 40 13.52 -22.67 -6.44
CA ARG A 40 12.86 -22.78 -7.76
C ARG A 40 12.81 -24.22 -8.21
N THR A 41 11.74 -24.62 -8.87
CA THR A 41 11.64 -25.95 -9.49
C THR A 41 11.09 -25.80 -10.89
N ASP A 42 11.80 -26.34 -11.89
CA ASP A 42 11.43 -26.31 -13.31
C ASP A 42 11.02 -24.91 -13.79
N LYS A 43 11.70 -23.87 -13.27
CA LYS A 43 11.32 -22.48 -13.46
C LYS A 43 11.60 -22.05 -14.88
N VAL A 44 10.58 -21.52 -15.55
CA VAL A 44 10.73 -20.79 -16.80
C VAL A 44 11.27 -19.39 -16.49
N ILE A 45 12.29 -18.97 -17.22
CA ILE A 45 13.06 -17.75 -17.02
C ILE A 45 12.88 -16.86 -18.24
N ASP A 46 12.57 -15.59 -17.99
CA ASP A 46 12.49 -14.55 -18.98
C ASP A 46 13.77 -13.72 -18.95
N ALA A 47 14.64 -13.89 -19.96
CA ALA A 47 15.87 -13.11 -20.08
C ALA A 47 15.75 -12.07 -21.20
N PRO A 48 15.61 -10.76 -20.88
CA PRO A 48 15.60 -9.72 -21.89
C PRO A 48 16.99 -9.57 -22.52
N VAL A 49 17.06 -9.57 -23.86
CA VAL A 49 18.31 -9.54 -24.63
C VAL A 49 18.17 -8.59 -25.82
N ASN A 50 19.22 -7.79 -26.08
CA ASN A 50 19.36 -7.01 -27.31
C ASN A 50 20.59 -7.48 -28.10
N PHE A 51 20.38 -8.31 -29.10
CA PHE A 51 21.47 -8.88 -29.89
C PHE A 51 22.19 -7.84 -30.76
N SER A 52 21.49 -6.79 -31.20
CA SER A 52 22.12 -5.69 -31.94
C SER A 52 23.13 -4.94 -31.07
N GLN A 53 22.81 -4.76 -29.78
CA GLN A 53 23.74 -4.20 -28.81
C GLN A 53 24.90 -5.15 -28.51
N LEU A 54 24.63 -6.43 -28.24
CA LEU A 54 25.68 -7.43 -27.97
C LEU A 54 26.69 -7.53 -29.12
N LEU A 55 26.24 -7.45 -30.37
CA LEU A 55 27.11 -7.38 -31.54
C LEU A 55 27.89 -6.06 -31.60
N ALA A 56 27.25 -4.93 -31.31
CA ALA A 56 27.91 -3.63 -31.31
C ALA A 56 29.02 -3.54 -30.25
N GLU A 57 28.83 -4.16 -29.08
CA GLU A 57 29.84 -4.26 -28.00
C GLU A 57 31.07 -5.07 -28.44
N LEU A 58 30.89 -6.04 -29.33
CA LEU A 58 31.98 -6.78 -29.99
C LEU A 58 32.63 -5.99 -31.14
N GLY A 59 32.12 -4.80 -31.49
CA GLY A 59 32.56 -4.03 -32.66
C GLY A 59 32.04 -4.60 -33.98
N GLU A 60 31.02 -5.45 -33.92
CA GLU A 60 30.42 -6.15 -35.06
C GLU A 60 29.02 -5.60 -35.35
N SER A 61 28.47 -5.92 -36.53
CA SER A 61 27.12 -5.51 -36.92
C SER A 61 26.58 -6.47 -37.98
N GLY A 62 25.30 -6.82 -37.90
CA GLY A 62 24.66 -7.69 -38.88
C GLY A 62 23.26 -8.12 -38.45
N PRO A 63 22.47 -8.69 -39.37
CA PRO A 63 21.16 -9.22 -39.03
C PRO A 63 21.28 -10.45 -38.12
N LEU A 64 20.60 -10.46 -36.97
CA LEU A 64 20.50 -11.65 -36.13
C LEU A 64 19.90 -12.82 -36.92
N SER A 65 20.61 -13.94 -36.94
CA SER A 65 20.10 -15.21 -37.42
C SER A 65 19.32 -15.90 -36.29
N VAL A 66 18.00 -15.74 -36.22
CA VAL A 66 17.18 -16.32 -35.13
C VAL A 66 17.30 -17.86 -35.08
N ASP A 67 17.51 -18.51 -36.23
CA ASP A 67 17.77 -19.95 -36.32
C ASP A 67 19.05 -20.38 -35.58
N SER A 68 19.98 -19.46 -35.35
CA SER A 68 21.22 -19.70 -34.62
C SER A 68 21.01 -19.79 -33.10
N LEU A 69 19.94 -19.26 -32.51
CA LEU A 69 19.85 -19.17 -31.05
C LEU A 69 19.98 -20.55 -30.37
N ARG A 70 20.82 -20.66 -29.33
CA ARG A 70 20.95 -21.86 -28.49
C ARG A 70 21.20 -21.49 -27.05
N VAL A 71 20.45 -22.11 -26.13
CA VAL A 71 20.66 -21.97 -24.69
C VAL A 71 21.27 -23.27 -24.16
N LEU A 72 22.28 -23.12 -23.31
CA LEU A 72 22.97 -24.23 -22.66
C LEU A 72 23.16 -23.91 -21.20
N GLU A 73 22.92 -24.87 -20.31
CA GLU A 73 23.30 -24.74 -18.91
C GLU A 73 24.76 -25.10 -18.74
N ILE A 74 25.48 -24.32 -17.92
CA ILE A 74 26.88 -24.54 -17.60
C ILE A 74 27.14 -24.52 -16.10
N ASP A 75 28.19 -25.20 -15.69
CA ASP A 75 28.67 -25.16 -14.33
C ASP A 75 29.50 -23.90 -14.04
N ALA A 76 29.99 -23.78 -12.80
CA ALA A 76 30.79 -22.63 -12.40
C ALA A 76 32.15 -22.52 -13.12
N ALA A 77 32.62 -23.61 -13.73
CA ALA A 77 33.85 -23.68 -14.52
C ALA A 77 33.60 -23.48 -16.03
N GLY A 78 32.33 -23.34 -16.44
CA GLY A 78 31.92 -23.15 -17.83
C GLY A 78 31.74 -24.44 -18.63
N ALA A 79 31.77 -25.60 -17.99
CA ALA A 79 31.48 -26.88 -18.64
C ALA A 79 29.97 -27.04 -18.84
N VAL A 80 29.57 -27.60 -19.99
CA VAL A 80 28.15 -27.81 -20.33
C VAL A 80 27.54 -28.88 -19.43
N ILE A 81 26.52 -28.49 -18.66
CA ILE A 81 25.67 -29.37 -17.86
C ILE A 81 24.54 -29.91 -18.71
N ASP A 82 23.85 -29.02 -19.42
CA ASP A 82 22.76 -29.35 -20.32
C ASP A 82 22.92 -28.61 -21.66
N ALA A 83 23.11 -29.38 -22.73
CA ALA A 83 23.25 -28.86 -24.09
C ALA A 83 21.91 -28.67 -24.81
N ALA A 84 20.81 -29.10 -24.20
CA ALA A 84 19.49 -29.18 -24.82
C ALA A 84 18.42 -28.42 -24.02
N VAL A 85 18.81 -27.33 -23.36
CA VAL A 85 17.90 -26.49 -22.58
C VAL A 85 16.74 -26.03 -23.47
N PRO A 86 15.48 -26.38 -23.14
CA PRO A 86 14.32 -25.88 -23.85
C PRO A 86 14.28 -24.35 -23.80
N PHE A 87 14.06 -23.71 -24.94
CA PHE A 87 13.93 -22.26 -25.01
C PHE A 87 12.98 -21.82 -26.12
N GLN A 88 12.56 -20.56 -26.07
CA GLN A 88 11.94 -19.83 -27.16
C GLN A 88 12.50 -18.40 -27.18
N PHE A 89 12.27 -17.68 -28.27
CA PHE A 89 12.59 -16.27 -28.37
C PHE A 89 11.34 -15.51 -28.73
N ASP A 90 10.97 -14.57 -27.87
CA ASP A 90 9.82 -13.69 -28.01
C ASP A 90 10.32 -12.31 -28.45
N PRO A 91 10.20 -11.94 -29.75
CA PRO A 91 10.71 -10.67 -30.23
C PRO A 91 9.97 -9.50 -29.59
N ALA A 92 10.68 -8.44 -29.22
CA ALA A 92 10.05 -7.23 -28.68
C ALA A 92 9.18 -6.53 -29.75
N PRO A 93 8.19 -5.70 -29.35
CA PRO A 93 7.50 -4.81 -30.29
C PRO A 93 8.50 -3.98 -31.11
N GLY A 94 8.34 -3.99 -32.44
CA GLY A 94 9.28 -3.30 -33.34
C GLY A 94 10.61 -4.02 -33.58
N PHE A 95 10.68 -5.34 -33.32
CA PHE A 95 11.84 -6.16 -33.66
C PHE A 95 12.22 -6.05 -35.13
N ASP A 96 13.48 -5.73 -35.38
CA ASP A 96 14.12 -5.79 -36.69
C ASP A 96 15.48 -6.46 -36.53
N ALA A 97 15.67 -7.61 -37.18
CA ALA A 97 16.89 -8.41 -37.00
C ALA A 97 18.18 -7.64 -37.28
N SER A 98 18.15 -6.59 -38.12
CA SER A 98 19.35 -5.83 -38.53
C SER A 98 19.64 -4.62 -37.65
N THR A 99 18.60 -3.98 -37.11
CA THR A 99 18.69 -2.65 -36.51
C THR A 99 18.17 -2.59 -35.08
N ASN A 100 17.30 -3.52 -34.68
CA ASN A 100 16.73 -3.61 -33.35
C ASN A 100 16.38 -5.07 -33.01
N ALA A 101 17.41 -5.92 -32.91
CA ALA A 101 17.25 -7.33 -32.60
C ALA A 101 17.05 -7.55 -31.08
N ALA A 102 16.03 -6.90 -30.52
CA ALA A 102 15.67 -6.97 -29.10
C ALA A 102 14.48 -7.92 -28.86
N GLY A 103 14.49 -8.62 -27.73
CA GLY A 103 13.39 -9.49 -27.31
C GLY A 103 13.71 -10.22 -26.02
N THR A 104 12.92 -11.21 -25.69
CA THR A 104 13.11 -12.04 -24.49
C THR A 104 13.46 -13.46 -24.92
N VAL A 105 14.60 -13.96 -24.46
CA VAL A 105 14.91 -15.39 -24.52
C VAL A 105 14.26 -16.05 -23.31
N VAL A 106 13.22 -16.83 -23.56
CA VAL A 106 12.48 -17.55 -22.52
C VAL A 106 13.02 -18.98 -22.48
N PHE A 107 13.51 -19.45 -21.35
CA PHE A 107 14.09 -20.80 -21.26
C PHE A 107 13.79 -21.48 -19.93
N MET A 108 13.82 -22.81 -19.92
CA MET A 108 13.48 -23.60 -18.75
C MET A 108 14.74 -23.98 -17.96
N ALA A 109 14.85 -23.48 -16.73
CA ALA A 109 15.82 -23.95 -15.76
C ALA A 109 15.30 -25.23 -15.09
N ALA A 110 15.40 -26.36 -15.80
CA ALA A 110 14.89 -27.65 -15.34
C ALA A 110 15.55 -28.10 -14.02
N GLY A 111 14.80 -28.82 -13.19
CA GLY A 111 15.21 -29.30 -11.88
C GLY A 111 15.09 -28.25 -10.76
N THR A 112 15.55 -28.65 -9.58
CA THR A 112 15.50 -27.82 -8.36
C THR A 112 16.70 -26.88 -8.27
N THR A 113 16.44 -25.59 -8.10
CA THR A 113 17.42 -24.57 -7.75
C THR A 113 17.18 -24.16 -6.30
N PRO A 114 18.07 -24.49 -5.35
CA PRO A 114 17.93 -24.05 -3.96
C PRO A 114 17.97 -22.52 -3.85
N SER A 115 17.38 -21.97 -2.78
CA SER A 115 17.52 -20.55 -2.44
C SER A 115 18.99 -20.13 -2.38
N ASN A 116 19.28 -18.89 -2.76
CA ASN A 116 20.58 -18.21 -2.76
C ASN A 116 21.63 -18.93 -3.61
N THR A 117 21.17 -19.59 -4.67
CA THR A 117 22.01 -20.31 -5.63
C THR A 117 21.93 -19.65 -6.98
N VAL A 118 23.09 -19.40 -7.58
CA VAL A 118 23.20 -18.87 -8.94
C VAL A 118 23.42 -20.00 -9.94
N ARG A 119 22.52 -20.13 -10.91
CA ARG A 119 22.70 -20.95 -12.11
C ARG A 119 23.23 -20.12 -13.27
N ARG A 120 23.91 -20.77 -14.21
CA ARG A 120 24.57 -20.10 -15.34
C ARG A 120 24.18 -20.76 -16.64
N PHE A 121 23.93 -19.93 -17.65
CA PHE A 121 23.55 -20.38 -18.97
C PHE A 121 24.38 -19.64 -20.01
N HIS A 122 24.83 -20.34 -21.05
CA HIS A 122 25.32 -19.70 -22.25
C HIS A 122 24.18 -19.54 -23.26
N LEU A 123 24.04 -18.33 -23.81
CA LEU A 123 23.20 -18.04 -24.97
C LEU A 123 24.11 -17.82 -26.18
N TYR A 124 24.11 -18.77 -27.12
CA TYR A 124 24.83 -18.68 -28.39
C TYR A 124 23.95 -18.05 -29.47
N PHE A 125 24.56 -17.24 -30.33
CA PHE A 125 23.90 -16.54 -31.44
C PHE A 125 24.89 -16.17 -32.55
N ASP A 126 24.38 -15.84 -33.74
CA ASP A 126 25.20 -15.50 -34.91
C ASP A 126 24.46 -14.54 -35.88
N THR A 127 25.20 -13.95 -36.81
CA THR A 127 24.70 -13.06 -37.88
C THR A 127 24.65 -13.72 -39.26
N GLU A 128 25.30 -14.87 -39.45
CA GLU A 128 25.29 -15.60 -40.72
C GLU A 128 24.13 -16.62 -40.81
N GLY A 129 23.60 -16.82 -42.03
CA GLY A 129 22.58 -17.82 -42.31
C GLY A 129 23.18 -19.21 -42.56
N GLY A 130 22.42 -20.28 -42.27
CA GLY A 130 22.87 -21.67 -42.46
C GLY A 130 22.65 -22.57 -41.25
N PHE A 131 22.22 -21.99 -40.12
CA PHE A 131 21.77 -22.71 -38.94
C PHE A 131 20.38 -23.33 -39.17
N THR A 132 20.10 -24.38 -38.41
CA THR A 132 18.75 -24.95 -38.33
C THR A 132 18.14 -24.49 -37.01
N SER A 133 16.88 -24.05 -37.00
CA SER A 133 16.18 -23.76 -35.75
C SER A 133 16.25 -24.92 -34.76
N ALA A 134 16.40 -24.63 -33.47
CA ALA A 134 16.32 -25.64 -32.42
C ALA A 134 14.91 -26.26 -32.41
N THR A 135 14.83 -27.59 -32.27
CA THR A 135 13.54 -28.27 -32.09
C THR A 135 13.27 -28.39 -30.60
N VAL A 136 12.26 -27.66 -30.11
CA VAL A 136 11.88 -27.66 -28.70
C VAL A 136 10.53 -28.35 -28.55
N ALA A 137 10.47 -29.35 -27.67
CA ALA A 137 9.21 -30.02 -27.37
C ALA A 137 8.31 -29.06 -26.58
N PRO A 138 7.06 -28.81 -27.02
CA PRO A 138 6.16 -27.90 -26.33
C PRO A 138 5.85 -28.42 -24.93
N GLN A 139 6.11 -27.58 -23.93
CA GLN A 139 5.64 -27.73 -22.55
C GLN A 139 4.23 -27.13 -22.40
N ILE A 140 3.89 -26.13 -23.20
CA ILE A 140 2.53 -25.67 -23.39
C ILE A 140 2.14 -25.69 -24.87
N THR A 141 0.86 -25.85 -25.17
CA THR A 141 0.31 -25.70 -26.52
C THR A 141 -0.92 -24.81 -26.48
N LEU A 142 -0.99 -23.83 -27.38
CA LEU A 142 -2.12 -22.93 -27.50
C LEU A 142 -2.96 -23.29 -28.73
N THR A 143 -4.26 -23.50 -28.54
CA THR A 143 -5.25 -23.68 -29.60
C THR A 143 -6.26 -22.54 -29.55
N ASP A 144 -6.26 -21.70 -30.57
CA ASP A 144 -7.17 -20.54 -30.67
C ASP A 144 -8.55 -20.94 -31.24
N ASN A 145 -9.59 -20.23 -30.82
CA ASN A 145 -10.99 -20.39 -31.24
C ASN A 145 -11.57 -21.80 -31.02
N VAL A 146 -11.25 -22.42 -29.89
CA VAL A 146 -12.04 -23.57 -29.42
C VAL A 146 -13.40 -23.07 -28.91
N MET A 147 -14.39 -23.96 -28.86
CA MET A 147 -15.68 -23.63 -28.25
C MET A 147 -15.70 -24.17 -26.82
N ASP A 148 -15.86 -23.27 -25.85
CA ASP A 148 -16.04 -23.61 -24.44
C ASP A 148 -17.28 -22.88 -23.91
N GLU A 149 -18.20 -23.62 -23.30
CA GLU A 149 -19.45 -23.07 -22.72
C GLU A 149 -20.27 -22.15 -23.64
N GLY A 150 -20.20 -22.42 -24.94
CA GLY A 150 -20.94 -21.68 -25.97
C GLY A 150 -20.26 -20.41 -26.46
N GLN A 151 -19.03 -20.11 -26.03
CA GLN A 151 -18.22 -18.98 -26.48
C GLN A 151 -16.89 -19.41 -27.11
N ALA A 152 -16.28 -18.52 -27.90
CA ALA A 152 -14.96 -18.74 -28.46
C ALA A 152 -13.90 -18.53 -27.35
N ALA A 153 -13.04 -19.53 -27.17
CA ALA A 153 -11.99 -19.51 -26.16
C ALA A 153 -10.62 -19.86 -26.77
N ILE A 154 -9.58 -19.45 -26.06
CA ILE A 154 -8.21 -19.90 -26.24
C ILE A 154 -8.00 -21.06 -25.25
N GLN A 155 -7.70 -22.24 -25.77
CA GLN A 155 -7.29 -23.37 -24.95
C GLN A 155 -5.77 -23.38 -24.83
N VAL A 156 -5.26 -23.37 -23.60
CA VAL A 156 -3.83 -23.59 -23.31
C VAL A 156 -3.67 -24.91 -22.60
N ASP A 157 -3.07 -25.89 -23.27
CA ASP A 157 -2.73 -27.18 -22.68
C ASP A 157 -1.35 -27.09 -22.03
N ALA A 158 -1.27 -27.33 -20.72
CA ALA A 158 -0.05 -27.37 -19.93
C ALA A 158 0.09 -28.73 -19.20
N PRO A 159 1.26 -29.06 -18.61
CA PRO A 159 1.49 -30.37 -18.00
C PRO A 159 0.51 -30.70 -16.86
N ASN A 160 0.06 -29.70 -16.12
CA ASN A 160 -0.85 -29.88 -14.99
C ASN A 160 -2.33 -29.70 -15.35
N GLY A 161 -2.69 -29.34 -16.58
CA GLY A 161 -4.09 -29.15 -16.97
C GLY A 161 -4.26 -28.19 -18.15
N SER A 162 -5.50 -27.98 -18.52
CA SER A 162 -5.90 -27.14 -19.65
C SER A 162 -6.69 -25.92 -19.16
N TYR A 163 -6.28 -24.74 -19.63
CA TYR A 163 -6.91 -23.44 -19.35
C TYR A 163 -7.80 -23.05 -20.52
N PHE A 164 -9.05 -22.66 -20.25
CA PHE A 164 -9.97 -22.15 -21.27
C PHE A 164 -10.27 -20.68 -21.00
N PHE A 165 -9.68 -19.80 -21.81
CA PHE A 165 -9.79 -18.35 -21.69
C PHE A 165 -10.76 -17.80 -22.74
N GLN A 166 -11.90 -17.25 -22.32
CA GLN A 166 -12.91 -16.75 -23.25
C GLN A 166 -12.47 -15.43 -23.88
N LYS A 167 -12.36 -15.42 -25.22
CA LYS A 167 -11.75 -14.31 -25.97
C LYS A 167 -12.56 -13.03 -25.91
N ASP A 168 -13.87 -13.20 -25.95
CA ASP A 168 -14.82 -12.10 -26.02
C ASP A 168 -15.15 -11.55 -24.62
N ALA A 169 -14.63 -12.18 -23.56
CA ALA A 169 -14.95 -11.85 -22.17
C ALA A 169 -13.71 -11.48 -21.34
N GLY A 170 -12.55 -12.08 -21.60
CA GLY A 170 -11.30 -11.71 -20.92
C GLY A 170 -11.01 -12.45 -19.61
N GLY A 171 -11.56 -13.66 -19.44
CA GLY A 171 -11.40 -14.45 -18.22
C GLY A 171 -11.47 -15.97 -18.46
N PHE A 172 -11.14 -16.74 -17.44
CA PHE A 172 -11.20 -18.20 -17.48
C PHE A 172 -12.61 -18.72 -17.18
N SER A 173 -13.19 -19.45 -18.13
CA SER A 173 -14.40 -20.24 -17.89
C SER A 173 -14.11 -21.61 -17.30
N SER A 174 -12.98 -22.22 -17.67
CA SER A 174 -12.68 -23.59 -17.30
C SER A 174 -11.19 -23.76 -16.99
N LEU A 175 -10.89 -24.54 -15.94
CA LEU A 175 -9.54 -24.99 -15.56
C LEU A 175 -9.58 -26.49 -15.35
N VAL A 176 -9.35 -27.24 -16.42
CA VAL A 176 -9.52 -28.70 -16.43
C VAL A 176 -8.22 -29.36 -16.02
N ASP A 177 -8.22 -30.08 -14.90
CA ASP A 177 -7.05 -30.85 -14.46
C ASP A 177 -6.77 -32.07 -15.35
N ILE A 178 -5.64 -32.73 -15.11
CA ILE A 178 -5.23 -33.92 -15.88
C ILE A 178 -6.19 -35.12 -15.73
N ASN A 179 -7.05 -35.10 -14.70
CA ASN A 179 -8.07 -36.11 -14.45
C ASN A 179 -9.41 -35.77 -15.13
N GLY A 180 -9.51 -34.58 -15.75
CA GLY A 180 -10.70 -34.09 -16.43
C GLY A 180 -11.69 -33.37 -15.52
N ASN A 181 -11.29 -33.00 -14.29
CA ASN A 181 -12.13 -32.22 -13.40
C ASN A 181 -11.95 -30.73 -13.67
N ASP A 182 -13.04 -29.98 -13.77
CA ASP A 182 -13.00 -28.54 -14.01
C ASP A 182 -13.07 -27.74 -12.71
N TRP A 183 -11.97 -27.08 -12.37
CA TRP A 183 -11.81 -26.33 -11.14
C TRP A 183 -12.52 -24.97 -11.14
N ILE A 184 -13.14 -24.57 -12.26
CA ILE A 184 -14.03 -23.41 -12.35
C ILE A 184 -15.45 -23.87 -12.65
N ASP A 185 -15.65 -24.72 -13.67
CA ASP A 185 -16.96 -25.26 -14.10
C ASP A 185 -18.00 -24.13 -14.33
N PHE A 186 -17.63 -23.11 -15.12
CA PHE A 186 -18.55 -22.05 -15.51
C PHE A 186 -19.63 -22.58 -16.47
N HIS A 187 -20.85 -22.03 -16.38
CA HIS A 187 -21.87 -22.20 -17.43
C HIS A 187 -22.72 -20.94 -17.51
N PRO A 188 -23.28 -20.56 -18.67
CA PRO A 188 -24.00 -19.29 -18.85
C PRO A 188 -25.33 -19.19 -18.10
N THR A 189 -25.72 -20.22 -17.35
CA THR A 189 -26.96 -20.23 -16.54
C THR A 189 -26.75 -20.99 -15.24
N GLY A 190 -27.42 -20.58 -14.16
CA GLY A 190 -27.54 -21.42 -12.95
C GLY A 190 -27.03 -20.80 -11.65
N GLY A 191 -26.77 -19.49 -11.63
CA GLY A 191 -26.30 -18.77 -10.43
C GLY A 191 -24.98 -19.33 -9.90
N ALA A 192 -24.92 -19.64 -8.60
CA ALA A 192 -23.72 -20.19 -7.96
C ALA A 192 -23.28 -21.56 -8.52
N ALA A 193 -24.18 -22.27 -9.19
CA ALA A 193 -23.87 -23.54 -9.85
C ALA A 193 -23.50 -23.38 -11.34
N GLY A 194 -23.32 -22.14 -11.82
CA GLY A 194 -22.94 -21.85 -13.21
C GLY A 194 -22.48 -20.41 -13.41
N GLU A 195 -23.39 -19.49 -13.73
CA GLU A 195 -23.06 -18.16 -14.29
C GLU A 195 -22.29 -17.21 -13.37
N TYR A 196 -22.17 -17.52 -12.08
CA TYR A 196 -21.33 -16.75 -11.15
C TYR A 196 -19.90 -17.25 -11.07
N ARG A 197 -19.56 -18.39 -11.67
CA ARG A 197 -18.19 -18.95 -11.59
C ARG A 197 -17.28 -18.25 -12.61
N GLY A 198 -15.98 -18.22 -12.38
CA GLY A 198 -15.03 -17.58 -13.27
C GLY A 198 -13.91 -16.84 -12.56
N VAL A 199 -12.94 -16.40 -13.36
CA VAL A 199 -11.77 -15.61 -12.93
C VAL A 199 -11.43 -14.60 -14.01
N PRO A 200 -11.08 -13.33 -13.70
CA PRO A 200 -10.86 -12.77 -12.35
C PRO A 200 -12.05 -12.04 -11.69
N ASN A 201 -13.13 -11.74 -12.40
CA ASN A 201 -14.30 -11.00 -11.89
C ASN A 201 -14.00 -9.82 -10.93
N PRO A 202 -13.37 -8.73 -11.39
CA PRO A 202 -12.76 -7.74 -10.54
C PRO A 202 -13.72 -6.71 -9.91
N VAL A 203 -15.01 -6.74 -10.25
CA VAL A 203 -16.00 -5.73 -9.83
C VAL A 203 -17.42 -6.30 -9.74
N TYR A 204 -18.30 -5.63 -8.99
CA TYR A 204 -19.74 -5.94 -8.89
C TYR A 204 -20.55 -4.63 -8.84
N PRO A 205 -21.76 -4.54 -9.44
CA PRO A 205 -22.50 -5.62 -10.11
C PRO A 205 -22.16 -5.81 -11.59
N GLU A 206 -21.44 -4.89 -12.21
CA GLU A 206 -21.03 -4.94 -13.61
C GLU A 206 -19.71 -5.72 -13.68
N GLY A 207 -19.76 -7.05 -13.88
CA GLY A 207 -18.56 -7.88 -13.97
C GLY A 207 -17.76 -7.58 -15.25
N SER A 208 -16.61 -6.92 -15.12
CA SER A 208 -15.61 -6.75 -16.19
C SER A 208 -14.67 -7.95 -16.22
N LEU A 209 -14.09 -8.28 -17.36
CA LEU A 209 -13.18 -9.44 -17.52
C LEU A 209 -13.73 -10.80 -17.01
N HIS A 210 -15.04 -10.91 -16.75
CA HIS A 210 -15.68 -12.13 -16.23
C HIS A 210 -16.12 -13.01 -17.41
N PRO A 211 -15.77 -14.31 -17.44
CA PRO A 211 -16.24 -15.20 -18.51
C PRO A 211 -17.77 -15.13 -18.68
N GLY A 212 -18.24 -15.07 -19.92
CA GLY A 212 -19.66 -15.12 -20.24
C GLY A 212 -20.29 -13.76 -20.59
N VAL A 213 -20.09 -12.76 -19.73
CA VAL A 213 -20.94 -11.54 -19.73
C VAL A 213 -20.21 -10.25 -20.12
N THR A 214 -18.88 -10.22 -20.07
CA THR A 214 -18.09 -9.05 -20.48
C THR A 214 -17.99 -8.99 -22.01
N ASN A 215 -17.90 -7.78 -22.58
CA ASN A 215 -17.48 -7.56 -23.97
C ASN A 215 -16.03 -7.07 -23.98
N ALA A 216 -15.12 -7.92 -24.45
CA ALA A 216 -13.70 -7.64 -24.53
C ALA A 216 -13.10 -8.24 -25.81
N THR A 217 -11.92 -7.75 -26.19
CA THR A 217 -11.12 -8.28 -27.30
C THR A 217 -9.83 -8.84 -26.76
N SER A 218 -9.61 -10.15 -26.93
CA SER A 218 -8.38 -10.84 -26.53
C SER A 218 -7.51 -11.22 -27.73
N THR A 219 -6.26 -10.76 -27.73
CA THR A 219 -5.26 -10.93 -28.79
C THR A 219 -4.07 -11.74 -28.31
N ILE A 220 -3.71 -12.78 -29.04
CA ILE A 220 -2.48 -13.55 -28.76
C ILE A 220 -1.28 -12.75 -29.27
N LEU A 221 -0.44 -12.27 -28.36
CA LEU A 221 0.79 -11.54 -28.69
C LEU A 221 1.94 -12.51 -29.03
N HIS A 222 2.10 -13.54 -28.20
CA HIS A 222 3.13 -14.57 -28.36
C HIS A 222 2.53 -15.95 -28.09
N ALA A 223 2.98 -16.95 -28.85
CA ALA A 223 2.63 -18.34 -28.62
C ALA A 223 3.85 -19.21 -28.91
N GLY A 224 4.48 -19.72 -27.85
CA GLY A 224 5.66 -20.56 -27.93
C GLY A 224 5.56 -21.82 -27.08
N PRO A 225 6.59 -22.69 -27.15
CA PRO A 225 6.60 -23.98 -26.45
C PRO A 225 6.70 -23.89 -24.92
N LEU A 226 7.12 -22.76 -24.36
CA LEU A 226 7.30 -22.55 -22.91
C LEU A 226 6.43 -21.43 -22.36
N LYS A 227 6.11 -20.42 -23.17
CA LYS A 227 5.28 -19.28 -22.79
C LYS A 227 4.35 -18.84 -23.92
N ALA A 228 3.13 -18.47 -23.56
CA ALA A 228 2.20 -17.76 -24.41
C ALA A 228 1.69 -16.51 -23.71
N THR A 229 1.38 -15.46 -24.47
CA THR A 229 0.94 -14.17 -23.94
C THR A 229 -0.32 -13.74 -24.67
N VAL A 230 -1.37 -13.46 -23.90
CA VAL A 230 -2.67 -12.98 -24.38
C VAL A 230 -2.91 -11.60 -23.77
N HIS A 231 -3.22 -10.63 -24.61
CA HIS A 231 -3.58 -9.28 -24.22
C HIS A 231 -5.06 -9.06 -24.41
N THR A 232 -5.74 -8.56 -23.39
CA THR A 232 -7.18 -8.31 -23.40
C THR A 232 -7.48 -6.87 -23.05
N ILE A 233 -8.35 -6.25 -23.84
CA ILE A 233 -8.94 -4.94 -23.56
C ILE A 233 -10.46 -5.04 -23.66
N THR A 234 -11.20 -4.45 -22.71
CA THR A 234 -12.67 -4.37 -22.83
C THR A 234 -13.07 -3.45 -23.98
N ASP A 235 -14.24 -3.67 -24.58
CA ASP A 235 -14.69 -2.91 -25.77
C ASP A 235 -14.87 -1.41 -25.49
N ASP A 236 -15.09 -1.03 -24.23
CA ASP A 236 -15.14 0.35 -23.74
C ASP A 236 -13.75 0.93 -23.44
N GLY A 237 -12.71 0.09 -23.36
CA GLY A 237 -11.35 0.47 -23.00
C GLY A 237 -11.14 0.69 -21.51
N ASP A 238 -12.11 0.38 -20.66
CA ASP A 238 -12.07 0.65 -19.22
C ASP A 238 -11.16 -0.32 -18.44
N TRP A 239 -10.91 -1.51 -19.01
CA TRP A 239 -10.11 -2.57 -18.39
C TRP A 239 -9.13 -3.17 -19.40
N GLU A 240 -7.88 -3.32 -18.98
CA GLU A 240 -6.81 -3.91 -19.77
C GLU A 240 -6.03 -4.92 -18.92
N SER A 241 -5.88 -6.14 -19.42
CA SER A 241 -5.06 -7.18 -18.76
C SER A 241 -4.15 -7.90 -19.75
N ILE A 242 -3.01 -8.38 -19.24
CA ILE A 242 -2.14 -9.33 -19.95
C ILE A 242 -2.10 -10.61 -19.15
N TRP A 243 -2.36 -11.73 -19.83
CA TRP A 243 -2.20 -13.08 -19.31
C TRP A 243 -0.99 -13.75 -19.94
N GLU A 244 -0.06 -14.18 -19.11
CA GLU A 244 1.08 -15.00 -19.50
C GLU A 244 0.90 -16.42 -18.99
N PHE A 245 1.00 -17.39 -19.89
CA PHE A 245 0.81 -18.81 -19.59
C PHE A 245 2.16 -19.50 -19.58
N TYR A 246 2.47 -20.15 -18.46
CA TYR A 246 3.65 -20.96 -18.23
C TYR A 246 3.23 -22.43 -18.02
N PRO A 247 4.17 -23.40 -18.04
CA PRO A 247 3.82 -24.80 -17.82
C PRO A 247 3.20 -25.05 -16.43
N SER A 248 3.63 -24.30 -15.41
CA SER A 248 3.16 -24.51 -14.02
C SER A 248 1.99 -23.62 -13.61
N HIS A 249 1.77 -22.48 -14.27
CA HIS A 249 0.81 -21.46 -13.84
C HIS A 249 0.50 -20.47 -14.97
N ALA A 250 -0.52 -19.64 -14.77
CA ALA A 250 -0.75 -18.43 -15.53
C ALA A 250 -0.58 -17.20 -14.61
N THR A 251 -0.10 -16.10 -15.17
CA THR A 251 0.03 -14.82 -14.46
C THR A 251 -0.76 -13.75 -15.19
N MET A 252 -1.68 -13.11 -14.47
CA MET A 252 -2.36 -11.91 -14.91
C MET A 252 -1.58 -10.69 -14.48
N THR A 253 -1.44 -9.71 -15.38
CA THR A 253 -1.08 -8.34 -15.05
C THR A 253 -2.24 -7.44 -15.47
N LEU A 254 -2.96 -6.88 -14.50
CA LEU A 254 -3.96 -5.85 -14.74
C LEU A 254 -3.22 -4.52 -14.95
N ARG A 255 -3.40 -3.91 -16.12
CA ARG A 255 -2.73 -2.67 -16.52
C ARG A 255 -3.63 -1.45 -16.44
N GLN A 256 -4.93 -1.68 -16.58
CA GLN A 256 -5.93 -0.64 -16.50
C GLN A 256 -7.19 -1.16 -15.79
N ALA A 257 -7.72 -0.35 -14.89
CA ALA A 257 -8.95 -0.56 -14.17
C ALA A 257 -9.65 0.79 -14.00
N ALA A 258 -10.89 0.93 -14.46
CA ALA A 258 -11.62 2.19 -14.38
C ALA A 258 -11.94 2.63 -12.94
N HIS A 259 -12.05 1.69 -12.01
CA HIS A 259 -12.48 1.89 -10.61
C HIS A 259 -11.71 0.98 -9.65
N PRO A 260 -11.79 1.22 -8.32
CA PRO A 260 -11.27 0.28 -7.36
C PRO A 260 -11.86 -1.11 -7.62
N TYR A 261 -11.02 -2.13 -7.49
CA TYR A 261 -11.33 -3.49 -7.91
C TYR A 261 -10.96 -4.51 -6.82
N TRP A 262 -11.18 -5.78 -7.13
CA TRP A 262 -10.67 -6.94 -6.41
C TRP A 262 -10.17 -7.97 -7.44
N PHE A 263 -9.55 -9.05 -6.98
CA PHE A 263 -9.41 -10.26 -7.80
C PHE A 263 -10.23 -11.37 -7.14
N VAL A 264 -11.10 -12.05 -7.90
CA VAL A 264 -11.91 -13.14 -7.37
C VAL A 264 -11.69 -14.44 -8.14
N TYR A 265 -11.44 -15.51 -7.39
CA TYR A 265 -11.60 -16.88 -7.84
C TYR A 265 -12.98 -17.41 -7.43
N GLU A 266 -13.81 -17.71 -8.42
CA GLU A 266 -15.12 -18.36 -8.24
C GLU A 266 -15.10 -19.72 -8.93
N GLY A 267 -15.03 -20.81 -8.17
CA GLY A 267 -14.87 -22.13 -8.79
C GLY A 267 -15.21 -23.33 -7.90
N THR A 268 -14.98 -24.52 -8.45
CA THR A 268 -15.31 -25.82 -7.87
C THR A 268 -14.05 -26.67 -7.69
N PRO A 269 -13.38 -26.59 -6.54
CA PRO A 269 -12.24 -27.46 -6.25
C PRO A 269 -12.55 -28.91 -6.58
N GLY A 270 -11.64 -29.59 -7.29
CA GLY A 270 -11.81 -30.99 -7.69
C GLY A 270 -12.90 -31.27 -8.74
N GLY A 271 -13.48 -30.26 -9.39
CA GLY A 271 -14.61 -30.44 -10.33
C GLY A 271 -15.99 -30.38 -9.68
N LEU A 272 -16.04 -30.43 -8.35
CA LEU A 272 -17.28 -30.35 -7.59
C LEU A 272 -16.92 -29.91 -6.18
N LEU A 273 -17.40 -28.73 -5.77
CA LEU A 273 -17.19 -28.29 -4.40
C LEU A 273 -17.80 -29.29 -3.41
N GLU A 274 -16.97 -29.84 -2.54
CA GLU A 274 -17.36 -30.66 -1.41
C GLU A 274 -16.98 -29.93 -0.10
N PRO A 275 -17.86 -29.07 0.45
CA PRO A 275 -17.49 -28.14 1.53
C PRO A 275 -16.90 -28.79 2.80
N ALA A 276 -17.20 -30.07 3.02
CA ALA A 276 -16.72 -30.84 4.16
C ALA A 276 -15.31 -31.46 3.95
N THR A 277 -14.96 -31.82 2.72
CA THR A 277 -13.72 -32.53 2.37
C THR A 277 -12.68 -31.61 1.76
N ASP A 278 -13.11 -30.68 0.91
CA ASP A 278 -12.24 -29.70 0.31
C ASP A 278 -11.63 -28.80 1.38
N ARG A 279 -10.47 -28.26 1.03
CA ARG A 279 -9.62 -27.50 1.94
C ARG A 279 -9.25 -26.17 1.32
N VAL A 280 -9.23 -25.15 2.16
CA VAL A 280 -8.66 -23.83 1.84
C VAL A 280 -7.47 -23.64 2.75
N VAL A 281 -6.31 -23.41 2.16
CA VAL A 281 -5.04 -23.32 2.88
C VAL A 281 -4.41 -21.98 2.58
N ARG A 282 -4.13 -21.22 3.64
CA ARG A 282 -3.52 -19.90 3.57
C ARG A 282 -2.00 -20.00 3.62
N SER A 283 -1.32 -18.92 3.25
CA SER A 283 0.15 -18.83 3.18
C SER A 283 0.90 -19.17 4.45
N ASN A 284 0.28 -18.95 5.61
CA ASN A 284 0.81 -19.32 6.92
C ASN A 284 0.60 -20.81 7.30
N GLY A 285 0.05 -21.62 6.40
CA GLY A 285 -0.26 -23.03 6.62
C GLY A 285 -1.59 -23.30 7.32
N ALA A 286 -2.34 -22.25 7.67
CA ALA A 286 -3.66 -22.43 8.29
C ALA A 286 -4.64 -23.01 7.28
N GLN A 287 -5.11 -24.23 7.57
CA GLN A 287 -6.03 -24.99 6.74
C GLN A 287 -7.44 -25.00 7.36
N THR A 288 -8.44 -24.64 6.57
CA THR A 288 -9.86 -24.77 6.92
C THR A 288 -10.54 -25.70 5.93
N THR A 289 -11.73 -26.19 6.29
CA THR A 289 -12.60 -26.82 5.28
C THR A 289 -13.17 -25.74 4.37
N ALA A 290 -13.54 -26.10 3.14
CA ALA A 290 -14.18 -25.15 2.22
C ALA A 290 -15.54 -24.63 2.72
N ALA A 291 -16.17 -25.29 3.70
CA ALA A 291 -17.35 -24.77 4.38
C ALA A 291 -17.09 -23.53 5.26
N THR A 292 -15.83 -23.23 5.58
CA THR A 292 -15.48 -22.23 6.60
C THR A 292 -15.16 -20.89 5.96
N SER A 293 -16.09 -19.94 6.05
CA SER A 293 -15.85 -18.56 5.62
C SER A 293 -14.86 -17.84 6.53
N TRP A 294 -14.12 -16.89 5.95
CA TRP A 294 -13.31 -15.94 6.69
C TRP A 294 -13.24 -14.61 5.94
N SER A 295 -12.97 -13.53 6.68
CA SER A 295 -12.65 -12.23 6.11
C SER A 295 -11.63 -11.54 6.99
N GLY A 296 -10.79 -10.73 6.36
CA GLY A 296 -9.63 -10.11 6.98
C GLY A 296 -8.43 -10.20 6.07
N ASP A 297 -7.49 -9.31 6.31
CA ASP A 297 -6.19 -9.26 5.64
C ASP A 297 -5.37 -10.53 5.90
N LEU A 298 -4.71 -11.05 4.85
CA LEU A 298 -3.82 -12.19 4.93
C LEU A 298 -2.43 -11.71 5.38
N VAL A 299 -2.12 -11.87 6.66
CA VAL A 299 -0.82 -11.44 7.21
C VAL A 299 0.35 -12.24 6.62
N GLY A 300 1.28 -11.54 5.96
CA GLY A 300 2.40 -12.14 5.24
C GLY A 300 1.99 -12.59 3.84
N PRO A 301 2.86 -13.30 3.10
CA PRO A 301 2.69 -13.54 1.67
C PRO A 301 1.25 -13.82 1.23
N GLU A 302 0.70 -12.99 0.35
CA GLU A 302 -0.72 -13.09 -0.05
C GLU A 302 -1.00 -14.21 -1.06
N TRP A 303 -1.13 -15.44 -0.57
CA TRP A 303 -1.58 -16.56 -1.38
C TRP A 303 -2.45 -17.55 -0.62
N VAL A 304 -3.34 -18.19 -1.36
CA VAL A 304 -4.26 -19.23 -0.90
C VAL A 304 -4.26 -20.37 -1.91
N TYR A 305 -4.39 -21.61 -1.44
CA TYR A 305 -4.71 -22.73 -2.32
C TYR A 305 -5.92 -23.53 -1.85
N PHE A 306 -6.65 -24.04 -2.84
CA PHE A 306 -7.78 -24.93 -2.71
C PHE A 306 -7.30 -26.34 -2.97
N ALA A 307 -7.50 -27.25 -2.03
CA ALA A 307 -7.12 -28.65 -2.16
C ALA A 307 -8.36 -29.54 -2.11
N ASP A 308 -8.46 -30.46 -3.06
CA ASP A 308 -9.40 -31.58 -2.99
C ASP A 308 -8.60 -32.88 -2.74
N PRO A 309 -8.65 -33.42 -1.51
CA PRO A 309 -7.98 -34.67 -1.17
C PRO A 309 -8.49 -35.91 -1.93
N ASN A 310 -9.69 -35.88 -2.51
CA ASN A 310 -10.26 -37.03 -3.23
C ASN A 310 -9.62 -37.23 -4.60
N VAL A 311 -9.16 -36.14 -5.22
CA VAL A 311 -8.43 -36.20 -6.49
C VAL A 311 -6.91 -36.00 -6.31
N ASP A 312 -6.46 -35.67 -5.09
CA ASP A 312 -5.07 -35.40 -4.70
C ASP A 312 -4.42 -34.27 -5.50
N ARG A 313 -5.14 -33.16 -5.60
CA ARG A 313 -4.79 -32.01 -6.44
C ARG A 313 -5.13 -30.71 -5.73
N SER A 314 -4.45 -29.64 -6.14
CA SER A 314 -4.71 -28.29 -5.64
C SER A 314 -4.75 -27.25 -6.76
N LEU A 315 -5.43 -26.13 -6.50
CA LEU A 315 -5.37 -24.90 -7.29
C LEU A 315 -4.91 -23.77 -6.37
N PHE A 316 -3.86 -23.05 -6.73
CA PHE A 316 -3.43 -21.86 -5.97
C PHE A 316 -3.81 -20.57 -6.68
N VAL A 317 -3.92 -19.51 -5.89
CA VAL A 317 -3.98 -18.11 -6.34
C VAL A 317 -3.05 -17.30 -5.43
N ALA A 318 -2.17 -16.51 -6.03
CA ALA A 318 -1.14 -15.74 -5.33
C ALA A 318 -1.06 -14.31 -5.89
N GLN A 319 -1.29 -13.32 -5.03
CA GLN A 319 -1.02 -11.92 -5.32
C GLN A 319 0.50 -11.67 -5.20
N HIS A 320 1.06 -10.85 -6.08
CA HIS A 320 2.51 -10.59 -6.10
C HIS A 320 2.88 -9.50 -5.11
N GLU A 321 2.00 -8.53 -4.94
CA GLU A 321 2.10 -7.42 -4.00
C GLU A 321 1.57 -7.84 -2.62
N GLU A 322 2.31 -7.51 -1.56
CA GLU A 322 1.80 -7.56 -0.19
C GLU A 322 1.14 -6.21 0.12
N ASP A 323 -0.07 -6.24 0.67
CA ASP A 323 -0.79 -5.06 1.12
C ASP A 323 -1.48 -5.29 2.49
N ASP A 324 -2.26 -4.30 2.94
CA ASP A 324 -3.04 -4.38 4.18
C ASP A 324 -4.57 -4.38 3.87
N VAL A 325 -4.95 -4.73 2.64
CA VAL A 325 -6.31 -4.67 2.13
C VAL A 325 -7.05 -5.96 2.48
N GLY A 326 -8.21 -5.83 3.13
CA GLY A 326 -8.92 -6.99 3.63
C GLY A 326 -9.42 -7.96 2.53
N ASP A 327 -9.06 -9.24 2.69
CA ASP A 327 -9.49 -10.34 1.83
C ASP A 327 -10.73 -11.06 2.37
N SER A 328 -11.32 -11.93 1.54
CA SER A 328 -12.35 -12.85 2.03
C SER A 328 -12.47 -14.14 1.26
N TYR A 329 -12.90 -15.17 1.98
CA TYR A 329 -13.32 -16.45 1.43
C TYR A 329 -14.69 -16.83 1.98
N PHE A 330 -15.57 -17.35 1.12
CA PHE A 330 -16.78 -18.06 1.55
C PHE A 330 -17.28 -19.06 0.49
N PRO A 331 -17.90 -20.17 0.91
CA PRO A 331 -18.68 -21.01 0.01
C PRO A 331 -20.03 -20.32 -0.29
N LEU A 332 -20.48 -20.40 -1.54
CA LEU A 332 -21.80 -19.89 -1.95
C LEU A 332 -22.71 -21.05 -2.35
N GLN A 333 -23.86 -21.17 -1.65
CA GLN A 333 -24.91 -22.17 -1.90
C GLN A 333 -24.43 -23.63 -1.95
N ASP A 334 -23.33 -23.95 -1.25
CA ASP A 334 -22.63 -25.24 -1.33
C ASP A 334 -22.27 -25.67 -2.77
N ALA A 335 -22.19 -24.71 -3.69
CA ALA A 335 -22.02 -24.96 -5.13
C ALA A 335 -20.70 -24.41 -5.68
N MET A 336 -20.15 -23.34 -5.11
CA MET A 336 -18.86 -22.78 -5.52
C MET A 336 -18.13 -22.14 -4.35
N THR A 337 -16.81 -22.04 -4.50
CA THR A 337 -15.96 -21.19 -3.69
C THR A 337 -16.01 -19.76 -4.20
N VAL A 338 -15.83 -18.80 -3.30
CA VAL A 338 -15.61 -17.40 -3.64
C VAL A 338 -14.45 -16.91 -2.79
N MET A 339 -13.30 -16.71 -3.41
CA MET A 339 -12.10 -16.15 -2.78
C MET A 339 -11.77 -14.83 -3.44
N GLY A 340 -11.69 -13.75 -2.67
CA GLY A 340 -11.40 -12.42 -3.20
C GLY A 340 -10.23 -11.77 -2.48
N PHE A 341 -9.22 -11.36 -3.25
CA PHE A 341 -8.18 -10.43 -2.80
C PHE A 341 -8.71 -9.00 -2.85
N GLY A 342 -8.57 -8.26 -1.75
CA GLY A 342 -9.10 -6.91 -1.60
C GLY A 342 -10.65 -6.82 -1.61
N ARG A 343 -11.33 -7.90 -1.25
CA ARG A 343 -12.79 -8.00 -1.26
C ARG A 343 -13.36 -8.24 0.13
N PHE A 344 -14.13 -7.27 0.64
CA PHE A 344 -14.90 -7.42 1.88
C PHE A 344 -16.41 -7.30 1.61
N GLY A 345 -17.09 -8.44 1.47
CA GLY A 345 -18.49 -8.46 1.05
C GLY A 345 -18.65 -8.10 -0.43
N THR A 346 -19.23 -6.92 -0.72
CA THR A 346 -19.39 -6.39 -2.09
C THR A 346 -18.62 -5.09 -2.30
N GLU A 347 -17.67 -4.76 -1.43
CA GLU A 347 -16.83 -3.55 -1.52
C GLU A 347 -15.50 -3.84 -2.20
N THR A 348 -15.15 -3.03 -3.22
CA THR A 348 -13.86 -3.06 -3.91
C THR A 348 -12.86 -2.16 -3.21
N ARG A 349 -11.59 -2.57 -3.14
CA ARG A 349 -10.60 -1.88 -2.30
C ARG A 349 -9.19 -1.78 -2.90
N GLN A 350 -8.89 -2.51 -3.99
CA GLN A 350 -7.62 -2.37 -4.70
C GLN A 350 -7.65 -1.20 -5.67
N GLU A 351 -6.60 -0.38 -5.70
CA GLU A 351 -6.51 0.80 -6.57
C GLU A 351 -5.15 0.94 -7.30
N HIS A 352 -4.14 0.16 -6.92
CA HIS A 352 -2.81 0.27 -7.49
C HIS A 352 -2.74 -0.42 -8.86
N LEU A 353 -1.91 0.08 -9.77
CA LEU A 353 -1.63 -0.54 -11.06
C LEU A 353 -0.13 -0.36 -11.38
N PRO A 354 0.50 -1.30 -12.11
CA PRO A 354 -0.06 -2.60 -12.48
C PRO A 354 -0.27 -3.51 -11.26
N TYR A 355 -1.20 -4.46 -11.36
CA TYR A 355 -1.50 -5.45 -10.32
C TYR A 355 -1.34 -6.86 -10.85
N GLN A 356 -0.65 -7.73 -10.09
CA GLN A 356 -0.24 -9.04 -10.58
C GLN A 356 -0.75 -10.20 -9.71
N VAL A 357 -1.35 -11.20 -10.37
CA VAL A 357 -1.81 -12.43 -9.72
C VAL A 357 -1.39 -13.64 -10.52
N SER A 358 -0.77 -14.62 -9.87
CA SER A 358 -0.49 -15.93 -10.44
C SER A 358 -1.46 -16.98 -9.93
N MET A 359 -1.87 -17.90 -10.80
CA MET A 359 -2.69 -19.04 -10.44
C MET A 359 -2.33 -20.28 -11.23
N GLY A 360 -2.47 -21.46 -10.64
CA GLY A 360 -2.12 -22.69 -11.31
C GLY A 360 -2.55 -23.96 -10.59
N LEU A 361 -2.70 -25.03 -11.38
CA LEU A 361 -3.00 -26.37 -10.88
C LEU A 361 -1.72 -27.08 -10.44
N LEU A 362 -1.79 -27.75 -9.30
CA LEU A 362 -0.68 -28.46 -8.67
C LEU A 362 -1.08 -29.90 -8.32
N ASP A 363 -0.09 -30.79 -8.30
CA ASP A 363 -0.24 -32.13 -7.74
C ASP A 363 -0.12 -32.10 -6.21
N GLY A 364 -0.91 -32.94 -5.56
CA GLY A 364 -0.89 -33.09 -4.11
C GLY A 364 -1.68 -32.02 -3.37
N THR A 365 -1.78 -32.23 -2.05
CA THR A 365 -2.57 -31.38 -1.13
C THR A 365 -1.77 -30.94 0.11
N THR A 366 -0.51 -31.37 0.22
CA THR A 366 0.36 -31.13 1.37
C THR A 366 1.02 -29.75 1.31
N PHE A 367 0.93 -29.00 2.41
CA PHE A 367 1.37 -27.60 2.48
C PHE A 367 2.80 -27.35 1.97
N GLY A 368 3.83 -28.04 2.49
CA GLY A 368 5.23 -27.72 2.17
C GLY A 368 5.55 -27.72 0.66
N PRO A 369 5.38 -28.86 -0.05
CA PRO A 369 5.60 -28.91 -1.50
C PRO A 369 4.73 -27.94 -2.30
N THR A 370 3.48 -27.72 -1.87
CA THR A 370 2.57 -26.77 -2.51
C THR A 370 3.06 -25.33 -2.33
N ALA A 371 3.50 -24.95 -1.12
CA ALA A 371 4.05 -23.63 -0.82
C ALA A 371 5.33 -23.35 -1.63
N ASP A 372 6.24 -24.32 -1.73
CA ASP A 372 7.47 -24.22 -2.54
C ASP A 372 7.13 -24.01 -4.03
N ALA A 373 6.12 -24.73 -4.54
CA ALA A 373 5.67 -24.58 -5.92
C ALA A 373 5.04 -23.20 -6.18
N ILE A 374 4.23 -22.69 -5.24
CA ILE A 374 3.63 -21.36 -5.30
C ILE A 374 4.73 -20.30 -5.31
N GLN A 375 5.66 -20.33 -4.35
CA GLN A 375 6.79 -19.40 -4.28
C GLN A 375 7.64 -19.43 -5.55
N SER A 376 7.93 -20.62 -6.07
CA SER A 376 8.63 -20.78 -7.36
C SER A 376 7.89 -20.09 -8.50
N ALA A 377 6.55 -20.11 -8.51
CA ALA A 377 5.73 -19.49 -9.54
C ALA A 377 5.81 -17.95 -9.53
N TYR A 378 5.57 -17.30 -8.39
CA TYR A 378 5.33 -15.84 -8.37
C TYR A 378 6.47 -14.99 -7.76
N GLN A 379 7.30 -15.53 -6.86
CA GLN A 379 8.33 -14.71 -6.19
C GLN A 379 9.39 -14.20 -7.19
N PRO A 380 9.89 -12.96 -7.06
CA PRO A 380 10.82 -12.35 -8.01
C PRO A 380 12.14 -13.12 -8.04
N LEU A 381 12.83 -13.09 -9.19
CA LEU A 381 14.14 -13.72 -9.37
C LEU A 381 15.08 -12.78 -10.13
N THR A 382 16.37 -12.81 -9.80
CA THR A 382 17.36 -11.94 -10.44
C THR A 382 17.95 -12.58 -11.70
N VAL A 383 17.77 -11.92 -12.85
CA VAL A 383 18.35 -12.31 -14.14
C VAL A 383 19.38 -11.28 -14.60
N THR A 384 20.61 -11.72 -14.84
CA THR A 384 21.67 -10.87 -15.39
C THR A 384 22.17 -11.42 -16.72
N VAL A 385 22.19 -10.60 -17.77
CA VAL A 385 22.79 -10.92 -19.07
C VAL A 385 24.16 -10.26 -19.16
N GLY A 386 25.18 -11.04 -19.49
CA GLY A 386 26.57 -10.57 -19.56
C GLY A 386 26.99 -10.00 -20.90
N ASP A 387 28.24 -9.55 -20.93
CA ASP A 387 28.91 -9.15 -22.16
C ASP A 387 29.03 -10.36 -23.12
N ALA A 388 28.86 -10.11 -24.42
CA ALA A 388 29.09 -11.13 -25.44
C ALA A 388 30.59 -11.37 -25.68
N VAL A 389 30.93 -12.56 -26.18
CA VAL A 389 32.29 -12.95 -26.58
C VAL A 389 32.29 -13.63 -27.96
N THR A 390 33.38 -13.47 -28.72
CA THR A 390 33.57 -14.08 -30.05
C THR A 390 34.51 -15.30 -29.99
N GLN A 391 34.18 -16.36 -30.74
CA GLN A 391 34.94 -17.61 -30.83
C GLN A 391 36.41 -17.38 -31.23
N GLY A 392 37.33 -18.08 -30.55
CA GLY A 392 38.76 -18.05 -30.85
C GLY A 392 39.53 -16.86 -30.28
N MET A 393 38.86 -15.85 -29.72
CA MET A 393 39.49 -14.73 -29.03
C MET A 393 39.22 -14.81 -27.53
N GLY A 394 40.14 -15.46 -26.81
CA GLY A 394 40.06 -15.65 -25.36
C GLY A 394 41.01 -14.73 -24.59
N THR A 395 40.73 -14.53 -23.29
CA THR A 395 41.66 -13.91 -22.33
C THR A 395 41.85 -14.86 -21.14
N SER A 396 43.08 -14.98 -20.61
CA SER A 396 43.38 -15.82 -19.44
C SER A 396 44.41 -15.16 -18.52
N SER A 397 44.05 -14.96 -17.25
CA SER A 397 44.97 -14.43 -16.23
C SER A 397 45.91 -15.50 -15.65
N ALA A 398 45.73 -16.80 -15.96
CA ALA A 398 46.59 -17.88 -15.48
C ALA A 398 48.02 -17.77 -16.04
N ASN A 399 49.04 -17.79 -15.17
CA ASN A 399 50.45 -17.71 -15.57
C ASN A 399 51.33 -18.71 -14.79
N PRO A 400 51.86 -19.77 -15.43
CA PRO A 400 51.81 -20.02 -16.87
C PRO A 400 50.43 -20.45 -17.37
N VAL A 401 50.06 -20.03 -18.59
CA VAL A 401 48.89 -20.57 -19.31
C VAL A 401 49.27 -21.87 -20.01
N THR A 402 48.37 -22.86 -19.97
CA THR A 402 48.55 -24.13 -20.67
C THR A 402 47.76 -24.10 -21.97
N LEU A 403 48.40 -24.50 -23.08
CA LEU A 403 47.80 -24.48 -24.41
C LEU A 403 47.84 -25.89 -25.01
N THR A 404 46.72 -26.32 -25.57
CA THR A 404 46.67 -27.49 -26.45
C THR A 404 46.96 -27.03 -27.88
N MET A 405 48.02 -27.55 -28.50
CA MET A 405 48.39 -27.23 -29.88
C MET A 405 47.77 -28.25 -30.84
N ASP A 406 46.71 -27.84 -31.51
CA ASP A 406 45.95 -28.57 -32.53
C ASP A 406 45.93 -27.87 -33.90
N ASP A 407 46.30 -26.59 -33.97
CA ASP A 407 46.64 -25.81 -35.18
C ASP A 407 47.72 -24.73 -34.88
N ASP A 408 48.11 -23.93 -35.87
CA ASP A 408 48.94 -22.73 -35.67
C ASP A 408 48.19 -21.70 -34.80
N LYS A 409 48.72 -21.43 -33.59
CA LYS A 409 48.11 -20.51 -32.60
C LYS A 409 48.97 -19.27 -32.37
N THR A 410 48.31 -18.12 -32.27
CA THR A 410 48.90 -16.85 -31.84
C THR A 410 48.40 -16.49 -30.45
N VAL A 411 49.30 -16.57 -29.47
CA VAL A 411 49.03 -16.18 -28.08
C VAL A 411 49.97 -15.05 -27.68
N THR A 412 49.39 -14.00 -27.11
CA THR A 412 50.07 -12.76 -26.72
C THR A 412 50.03 -12.62 -25.21
N ALA A 413 51.19 -12.43 -24.57
CA ALA A 413 51.25 -12.03 -23.17
C ALA A 413 51.02 -10.52 -23.04
N ILE A 414 49.97 -10.12 -22.34
CA ILE A 414 49.69 -8.72 -22.03
C ILE A 414 50.31 -8.39 -20.67
N PHE A 415 51.13 -7.34 -20.66
CA PHE A 415 51.70 -6.76 -19.46
C PHE A 415 51.15 -5.36 -19.32
N VAL A 416 50.75 -4.99 -18.12
CA VAL A 416 50.29 -3.64 -17.78
C VAL A 416 51.34 -2.95 -16.93
N ASP A 417 51.55 -1.66 -17.14
CA ASP A 417 52.45 -0.88 -16.31
C ASP A 417 51.82 -0.80 -14.90
N SER A 418 52.55 -1.24 -13.87
CA SER A 418 52.15 -1.17 -12.45
C SER A 418 51.89 0.25 -11.95
N THR A 419 52.18 1.26 -12.77
CA THR A 419 51.90 2.67 -12.53
C THR A 419 50.85 3.29 -13.47
N VAL A 420 50.27 2.50 -14.38
CA VAL A 420 49.19 2.94 -15.28
C VAL A 420 48.06 1.91 -15.25
N VAL A 421 47.10 2.13 -14.35
CA VAL A 421 45.79 1.47 -14.52
C VAL A 421 45.16 2.08 -15.78
N PRO A 422 44.72 1.28 -16.78
CA PRO A 422 44.03 1.80 -17.94
C PRO A 422 42.87 2.67 -17.46
N GLN A 423 42.83 3.89 -17.99
CA GLN A 423 41.80 4.85 -17.63
C GLN A 423 40.77 4.90 -18.74
N TYR A 424 39.53 4.60 -18.40
CA TYR A 424 38.41 4.62 -19.31
C TYR A 424 37.55 5.86 -19.08
N THR A 425 37.01 6.38 -20.16
CA THR A 425 36.06 7.47 -20.16
C THR A 425 34.64 6.93 -20.12
N LEU A 426 33.79 7.57 -19.32
CA LEU A 426 32.35 7.33 -19.31
C LEU A 426 31.69 8.55 -19.95
N SER A 427 31.21 8.39 -21.17
CA SER A 427 30.36 9.36 -21.85
C SER A 427 28.92 9.09 -21.45
N ILE A 428 28.21 10.11 -20.98
CA ILE A 428 26.81 9.95 -20.60
C ILE A 428 25.98 11.00 -21.33
N ALA A 429 24.88 10.56 -21.90
CA ALA A 429 23.87 11.42 -22.45
C ALA A 429 22.53 11.16 -21.75
N ALA A 430 21.72 12.20 -21.67
CA ALA A 430 20.29 12.06 -21.43
C ALA A 430 19.59 12.28 -22.78
N GLY A 431 18.64 11.42 -23.12
CA GLY A 431 17.65 11.70 -24.16
C GLY A 431 16.82 12.93 -23.80
N THR A 432 15.98 13.38 -24.72
CA THR A 432 15.02 14.47 -24.43
C THR A 432 14.12 14.05 -23.26
N GLY A 433 14.00 14.90 -22.23
CA GLY A 433 13.08 14.64 -21.12
C GLY A 433 13.73 14.21 -19.79
N GLY A 434 15.02 14.46 -19.59
CA GLY A 434 15.62 14.21 -18.28
C GLY A 434 17.09 14.52 -18.20
N ALA A 435 17.66 14.21 -17.04
CA ALA A 435 19.05 14.39 -16.69
C ALA A 435 19.67 13.10 -16.14
N VAL A 436 20.99 13.09 -16.04
CA VAL A 436 21.78 11.98 -15.52
C VAL A 436 22.78 12.48 -14.49
N SER A 437 22.97 11.72 -13.42
CA SER A 437 23.99 11.96 -12.41
C SER A 437 24.89 10.75 -12.23
N VAL A 438 26.14 10.99 -11.81
CA VAL A 438 27.23 9.99 -11.83
C VAL A 438 27.94 9.98 -10.49
N THR A 439 28.14 8.81 -9.90
CA THR A 439 28.88 8.67 -8.63
C THR A 439 29.83 7.45 -8.67
N PRO A 440 31.15 7.65 -8.46
CA PRO A 440 31.85 8.94 -8.41
C PRO A 440 31.89 9.61 -9.79
N ASP A 441 31.85 10.95 -9.88
CA ASP A 441 32.04 11.68 -11.16
C ASP A 441 33.52 12.04 -11.35
N LYS A 442 34.16 11.44 -12.36
CA LYS A 442 35.58 11.60 -12.68
C LYS A 442 35.79 11.77 -14.20
N PRO A 443 36.82 12.52 -14.62
CA PRO A 443 37.17 12.67 -16.04
C PRO A 443 37.63 11.35 -16.68
N SER A 444 38.03 10.38 -15.85
CA SER A 444 38.39 9.03 -16.25
C SER A 444 38.40 8.10 -15.03
N TYR A 445 38.17 6.82 -15.27
CA TYR A 445 38.00 5.78 -14.26
C TYR A 445 39.03 4.68 -14.45
N ASN A 446 39.52 4.12 -13.34
CA ASN A 446 40.44 3.01 -13.41
C ASN A 446 39.71 1.75 -13.94
N ALA A 447 40.38 0.94 -14.74
CA ALA A 447 39.90 -0.38 -15.15
C ALA A 447 39.41 -1.21 -13.94
N GLY A 448 38.17 -1.71 -14.00
CA GLY A 448 37.49 -2.47 -12.95
C GLY A 448 36.79 -1.61 -11.88
N GLU A 449 36.87 -0.27 -11.96
CA GLU A 449 36.15 0.64 -11.07
C GLU A 449 34.65 0.65 -11.39
N THR A 450 33.79 0.57 -10.37
CA THR A 450 32.33 0.62 -10.53
C THR A 450 31.81 2.05 -10.40
N VAL A 451 30.93 2.44 -11.31
CA VAL A 451 30.29 3.77 -11.37
C VAL A 451 28.78 3.59 -11.31
N THR A 452 28.12 4.30 -10.40
CA THR A 452 26.65 4.34 -10.32
C THR A 452 26.14 5.52 -11.15
N ILE A 453 25.20 5.25 -12.05
CA ILE A 453 24.56 6.25 -12.92
C ILE A 453 23.08 6.29 -12.56
N THR A 454 22.56 7.47 -12.26
CA THR A 454 21.14 7.66 -11.90
C THR A 454 20.50 8.57 -12.93
N ALA A 455 19.41 8.12 -13.54
CA ALA A 455 18.57 8.95 -14.40
C ALA A 455 17.53 9.67 -13.54
N THR A 456 17.27 10.94 -13.85
CA THR A 456 16.22 11.73 -13.24
C THR A 456 15.41 12.31 -14.38
N ALA A 457 14.16 11.90 -14.51
CA ALA A 457 13.31 12.44 -15.56
C ALA A 457 12.93 13.90 -15.26
N ASP A 458 12.77 14.70 -16.31
CA ASP A 458 12.21 16.06 -16.21
C ASP A 458 10.70 15.97 -15.94
N GLN A 459 10.08 17.09 -15.57
CA GLN A 459 8.75 17.13 -14.97
C GLN A 459 7.63 16.44 -15.78
N GLU A 460 7.80 16.14 -17.07
CA GLU A 460 6.78 15.61 -18.02
C GLU A 460 7.21 14.30 -18.71
N TYR A 461 8.22 13.64 -18.16
CA TYR A 461 8.84 12.47 -18.78
C TYR A 461 9.07 11.40 -17.74
N GLU A 462 9.16 10.15 -18.20
CA GLU A 462 9.53 9.01 -17.37
C GLU A 462 10.80 8.37 -17.90
N PHE A 463 11.62 7.85 -16.99
CA PHE A 463 12.77 7.07 -17.39
C PHE A 463 12.29 5.75 -18.01
N ALA A 464 12.52 5.58 -19.31
CA ALA A 464 12.11 4.38 -20.02
C ALA A 464 13.12 3.25 -19.83
N ASN A 465 14.38 3.52 -20.17
CA ASN A 465 15.46 2.54 -20.12
C ASN A 465 16.83 3.17 -20.33
N TRP A 466 17.88 2.46 -19.92
CA TRP A 466 19.25 2.74 -20.34
C TRP A 466 19.48 2.19 -21.75
N SER A 467 20.27 2.89 -22.56
CA SER A 467 20.82 2.41 -23.83
C SER A 467 22.30 2.76 -23.98
N GLY A 468 22.97 2.19 -24.98
CA GLY A 468 24.41 2.32 -25.18
C GLY A 468 25.17 1.14 -24.57
N SER A 469 26.23 1.39 -23.81
CA SER A 469 27.09 0.37 -23.18
C SER A 469 26.46 -0.31 -21.95
N THR A 470 25.19 0.00 -21.66
CA THR A 470 24.38 -0.60 -20.61
C THR A 470 22.92 -0.47 -21.04
N VAL A 471 22.16 -1.56 -20.92
CA VAL A 471 20.72 -1.57 -21.18
C VAL A 471 19.97 -2.14 -20.00
N GLY A 472 18.72 -1.71 -19.86
CA GLY A 472 17.82 -2.20 -18.85
C GLY A 472 16.96 -1.09 -18.28
N VAL A 473 15.94 -1.49 -17.54
CA VAL A 473 14.95 -0.59 -16.92
C VAL A 473 15.31 -0.23 -15.48
N GLY A 474 16.35 -0.84 -14.90
CA GLY A 474 16.79 -0.56 -13.54
C GLY A 474 17.45 0.81 -13.40
N ASN A 475 16.99 1.63 -12.45
CA ASN A 475 17.51 2.96 -12.15
C ASN A 475 17.61 3.15 -10.62
N PRO A 476 18.79 3.42 -10.04
CA PRO A 476 20.08 3.63 -10.69
C PRO A 476 20.68 2.36 -11.28
N VAL A 477 21.60 2.52 -12.23
CA VAL A 477 22.38 1.42 -12.81
C VAL A 477 23.85 1.49 -12.37
N VAL A 478 24.46 0.33 -12.11
CA VAL A 478 25.87 0.22 -11.74
C VAL A 478 26.67 -0.35 -12.90
N VAL A 479 27.72 0.36 -13.31
CA VAL A 479 28.54 0.01 -14.47
C VAL A 479 29.99 -0.22 -14.04
N THR A 480 30.57 -1.35 -14.43
CA THR A 480 32.00 -1.63 -14.20
C THR A 480 32.83 -1.13 -15.38
N MET A 481 33.81 -0.27 -15.14
CA MET A 481 34.63 0.36 -16.18
C MET A 481 35.71 -0.59 -16.70
N ASN A 482 35.41 -1.35 -17.74
CA ASN A 482 36.33 -2.27 -18.42
C ASN A 482 36.72 -1.82 -19.85
N ALA A 483 36.10 -0.76 -20.36
CA ALA A 483 36.36 -0.09 -21.64
C ALA A 483 35.85 1.37 -21.56
N ASP A 484 36.13 2.20 -22.57
CA ASP A 484 35.39 3.45 -22.75
C ASP A 484 33.90 3.12 -22.94
N LYS A 485 33.02 3.72 -22.14
CA LYS A 485 31.58 3.42 -22.15
C LYS A 485 30.77 4.65 -22.51
N SER A 486 29.71 4.44 -23.27
CA SER A 486 28.72 5.47 -23.58
C SER A 486 27.35 5.03 -23.12
N VAL A 487 26.79 5.67 -22.10
CA VAL A 487 25.46 5.34 -21.55
C VAL A 487 24.48 6.46 -21.85
N VAL A 488 23.28 6.11 -22.29
CA VAL A 488 22.21 7.06 -22.58
C VAL A 488 21.00 6.72 -21.71
N ALA A 489 20.53 7.65 -20.91
CA ALA A 489 19.20 7.54 -20.30
C ALA A 489 18.16 7.90 -21.34
N ASN A 490 17.24 7.00 -21.67
CA ASN A 490 16.13 7.30 -22.57
C ASN A 490 14.91 7.61 -21.72
N PHE A 491 14.22 8.67 -22.10
CA PHE A 491 12.99 9.09 -21.47
C PHE A 491 11.87 9.04 -22.50
N VAL A 492 10.69 8.65 -22.06
CA VAL A 492 9.43 8.73 -22.83
C VAL A 492 8.55 9.79 -22.21
N THR A 493 7.62 10.34 -22.98
CA THR A 493 6.60 11.24 -22.44
C THR A 493 5.84 10.49 -21.37
N GLY A 494 5.76 11.09 -20.18
CA GLY A 494 5.02 10.55 -19.05
C GLY A 494 3.56 10.93 -19.15
N ALA A 495 2.75 10.51 -18.19
CA ALA A 495 1.39 10.99 -18.07
C ALA A 495 1.34 12.54 -17.85
N PRO A 496 0.22 13.21 -18.17
CA PRO A 496 0.07 14.65 -17.99
C PRO A 496 0.50 15.18 -16.62
N VAL A 497 1.15 16.32 -16.56
CA VAL A 497 1.51 16.94 -15.29
C VAL A 497 0.43 17.90 -14.85
N ILE A 498 -0.07 17.74 -13.62
CA ILE A 498 -0.99 18.71 -12.99
C ILE A 498 -0.24 19.44 -11.89
N ASP A 499 0.11 20.71 -12.13
CA ASP A 499 0.75 21.60 -11.14
C ASP A 499 -0.30 22.45 -10.41
N LEU A 500 -0.44 22.25 -9.10
CA LEU A 500 -1.38 22.97 -8.25
C LEU A 500 -0.68 24.14 -7.55
N TRP A 501 -0.97 25.37 -7.99
CA TRP A 501 -0.28 26.58 -7.54
C TRP A 501 -0.37 26.85 -6.03
N TYR A 502 -1.40 26.32 -5.36
CA TYR A 502 -1.63 26.50 -3.91
C TYR A 502 -1.65 25.17 -3.15
N GLY A 503 -1.06 24.11 -3.72
CA GLY A 503 -0.94 22.79 -3.11
C GLY A 503 -2.21 21.94 -3.21
N ASP A 504 -2.08 20.69 -2.77
CA ASP A 504 -3.12 19.65 -2.78
C ASP A 504 -4.01 19.66 -1.53
N ASN A 505 -3.65 20.43 -0.50
CA ASN A 505 -4.44 20.58 0.71
C ASN A 505 -4.75 22.06 0.99
N GLN A 506 -5.96 22.48 0.63
CA GLN A 506 -6.37 23.89 0.65
C GLN A 506 -7.53 24.12 1.63
N SER A 507 -7.55 25.28 2.27
CA SER A 507 -8.60 25.64 3.24
C SER A 507 -9.41 26.84 2.77
N PHE A 508 -10.73 26.73 2.82
CA PHE A 508 -11.68 27.78 2.46
C PHE A 508 -12.75 27.97 3.54
N GLY A 509 -13.32 29.18 3.59
CA GLY A 509 -14.37 29.52 4.53
C GLY A 509 -13.90 29.75 5.98
N GLN A 510 -12.65 29.54 6.35
CA GLN A 510 -12.16 29.75 7.74
C GLN A 510 -12.40 31.17 8.29
N VAL A 511 -12.32 32.20 7.44
CA VAL A 511 -12.59 33.59 7.82
C VAL A 511 -14.04 33.98 7.46
N GLY A 512 -14.54 33.51 6.32
CA GLY A 512 -15.85 33.81 5.76
C GLY A 512 -15.86 33.53 4.25
N ASN A 513 -16.97 33.84 3.58
CA ASN A 513 -17.11 33.60 2.14
C ASN A 513 -17.19 34.94 1.38
N PRO A 514 -16.16 35.31 0.59
CA PRO A 514 -16.15 36.57 -0.16
C PRO A 514 -16.90 36.46 -1.50
N GLN A 515 -17.22 35.26 -1.95
CA GLN A 515 -17.97 34.98 -3.17
C GLN A 515 -18.76 33.67 -3.04
N HIS A 516 -19.47 33.25 -4.09
CA HIS A 516 -20.26 32.02 -4.11
C HIS A 516 -19.47 30.74 -4.46
N TRP A 517 -18.21 30.86 -4.85
CA TRP A 517 -17.36 29.76 -5.31
C TRP A 517 -16.03 29.71 -4.54
N ILE A 518 -15.44 28.53 -4.45
CA ILE A 518 -14.01 28.37 -4.20
C ILE A 518 -13.28 28.14 -5.52
N ASN A 519 -11.97 28.40 -5.53
CA ASN A 519 -11.14 28.31 -6.73
C ASN A 519 -9.96 27.38 -6.46
N ILE A 520 -9.82 26.33 -7.27
CA ILE A 520 -8.59 25.53 -7.33
C ILE A 520 -7.90 25.88 -8.64
N LEU A 521 -6.68 26.41 -8.54
CA LEU A 521 -5.93 26.95 -9.67
C LEU A 521 -4.67 26.14 -9.91
N GLY A 522 -4.30 26.01 -11.17
CA GLY A 522 -3.10 25.30 -11.56
C GLY A 522 -2.81 25.38 -13.05
N ASN A 523 -1.82 24.62 -13.47
CA ASN A 523 -1.46 24.41 -14.87
C ASN A 523 -1.44 22.91 -15.15
N VAL A 524 -1.97 22.50 -16.30
CA VAL A 524 -1.82 21.13 -16.81
C VAL A 524 -1.00 21.16 -18.10
N SER A 525 0.04 20.34 -18.17
CA SER A 525 0.92 20.27 -19.32
C SER A 525 1.22 18.83 -19.72
N ASP A 526 1.32 18.63 -21.02
CA ASP A 526 1.78 17.40 -21.63
C ASP A 526 2.39 17.73 -23.02
N PRO A 527 3.55 17.16 -23.39
CA PRO A 527 4.20 17.43 -24.67
C PRO A 527 3.36 17.01 -25.89
N ASP A 528 2.57 15.95 -25.77
CA ASP A 528 1.71 15.40 -26.82
C ASP A 528 0.29 16.00 -26.76
N GLY A 529 -0.03 16.66 -25.65
CA GLY A 529 -1.19 17.52 -25.44
C GLY A 529 -2.35 16.80 -24.76
N ILE A 530 -3.26 17.57 -24.14
CA ILE A 530 -4.33 17.03 -23.30
C ILE A 530 -5.56 16.67 -24.14
N ALA A 531 -5.96 15.39 -24.14
CA ALA A 531 -7.16 14.90 -24.81
C ALA A 531 -8.42 15.10 -23.96
N THR A 532 -8.37 14.75 -22.68
CA THR A 532 -9.47 14.98 -21.73
C THR A 532 -8.97 15.57 -20.44
N PHE A 533 -9.75 16.48 -19.84
CA PHE A 533 -9.42 17.10 -18.57
C PHE A 533 -10.71 17.37 -17.79
N VAL A 534 -10.84 16.73 -16.64
CA VAL A 534 -12.07 16.73 -15.83
C VAL A 534 -11.74 16.81 -14.34
N TYR A 535 -12.74 17.13 -13.52
CA TYR A 535 -12.67 16.90 -12.08
C TYR A 535 -13.97 16.30 -11.53
N THR A 536 -13.87 15.63 -10.39
CA THR A 536 -15.02 15.21 -9.57
C THR A 536 -14.97 15.88 -8.20
N LEU A 537 -16.13 16.01 -7.56
CA LEU A 537 -16.27 16.47 -6.17
C LEU A 537 -16.97 15.39 -5.34
N ASN A 538 -16.32 14.92 -4.27
CA ASN A 538 -16.83 13.95 -3.31
C ASN A 538 -17.39 12.68 -3.99
N GLY A 539 -16.72 12.17 -5.03
CA GLY A 539 -17.15 11.00 -5.81
C GLY A 539 -18.33 11.27 -6.75
N GLY A 540 -18.64 12.54 -7.04
CA GLY A 540 -19.64 12.95 -8.02
C GLY A 540 -19.21 12.72 -9.48
N PRO A 541 -20.06 13.09 -10.45
CA PRO A 541 -19.76 12.90 -11.87
C PRO A 541 -18.62 13.81 -12.34
N ASP A 542 -17.97 13.40 -13.44
CA ASP A 542 -16.95 14.22 -14.12
C ASP A 542 -17.52 15.54 -14.61
N VAL A 543 -16.81 16.62 -14.27
CA VAL A 543 -17.07 17.97 -14.75
C VAL A 543 -15.91 18.39 -15.65
N PRO A 544 -16.15 18.65 -16.95
CA PRO A 544 -15.09 19.06 -17.87
C PRO A 544 -14.41 20.37 -17.46
N LEU A 545 -13.10 20.41 -17.63
CA LEU A 545 -12.25 21.58 -17.45
C LEU A 545 -11.75 22.09 -18.79
N ALA A 546 -11.68 23.42 -18.90
CA ALA A 546 -11.00 24.07 -20.00
C ALA A 546 -9.57 24.43 -19.58
N THR A 547 -8.66 24.42 -20.54
CA THR A 547 -7.29 24.91 -20.39
C THR A 547 -7.08 26.19 -21.19
N GLY A 548 -6.23 27.07 -20.70
CA GLY A 548 -5.85 28.29 -21.42
C GLY A 548 -5.01 28.02 -22.68
N PRO A 549 -4.72 29.05 -23.49
CA PRO A 549 -5.17 30.43 -23.31
C PRO A 549 -6.60 30.64 -23.87
N ASP A 550 -7.51 31.21 -23.07
CA ASP A 550 -8.90 31.46 -23.47
C ASP A 550 -9.20 32.94 -23.79
N THR A 551 -8.18 33.80 -23.71
CA THR A 551 -8.25 35.26 -23.85
C THR A 551 -9.08 35.98 -22.77
N ARG A 552 -9.44 35.26 -21.71
CA ARG A 552 -10.05 35.76 -20.47
C ARG A 552 -9.21 35.19 -19.31
N ARG A 553 -9.82 34.48 -18.37
CA ARG A 553 -9.23 34.07 -17.08
C ARG A 553 -8.06 33.09 -17.20
N LEU A 554 -7.99 32.30 -18.28
CA LEU A 554 -6.92 31.33 -18.50
C LEU A 554 -5.90 31.95 -19.46
N ASP A 555 -4.76 32.40 -18.93
CA ASP A 555 -3.84 33.28 -19.66
C ASP A 555 -2.78 32.53 -20.47
N GLN A 556 -2.22 31.46 -19.91
CA GLN A 556 -1.19 30.62 -20.53
C GLN A 556 -1.75 29.28 -21.00
N PRO A 557 -1.08 28.60 -21.96
CA PRO A 557 -1.35 27.19 -22.26
C PRO A 557 -1.36 26.34 -21.00
N GLY A 558 -2.41 25.53 -20.82
CA GLY A 558 -2.51 24.63 -19.68
C GLY A 558 -3.15 25.23 -18.42
N ASP A 559 -3.24 26.55 -18.30
CA ASP A 559 -3.84 27.19 -17.12
C ASP A 559 -5.29 26.70 -16.93
N PHE A 560 -5.65 26.33 -15.71
CA PHE A 560 -7.01 25.96 -15.35
C PHE A 560 -7.44 26.60 -14.04
N ASN A 561 -8.76 26.72 -13.87
CA ASN A 561 -9.37 27.25 -12.66
C ASN A 561 -10.72 26.56 -12.44
N ILE A 562 -10.83 25.85 -11.33
CA ILE A 562 -12.02 25.10 -10.95
C ILE A 562 -12.88 25.98 -10.03
N ASP A 563 -14.00 26.49 -10.55
CA ASP A 563 -15.03 27.11 -9.71
C ASP A 563 -15.93 26.00 -9.12
N ILE A 564 -15.84 25.79 -7.81
CA ILE A 564 -16.73 24.88 -7.06
C ILE A 564 -17.70 25.71 -6.24
N ALA A 565 -19.01 25.49 -6.40
CA ALA A 565 -20.00 26.23 -5.63
C ALA A 565 -19.92 25.85 -4.16
N ILE A 566 -19.91 26.85 -3.27
CA ILE A 566 -19.86 26.64 -1.82
C ILE A 566 -21.04 25.77 -1.32
N ALA A 567 -22.19 25.86 -1.99
CA ALA A 567 -23.37 25.07 -1.65
C ALA A 567 -23.18 23.56 -1.86
N ASP A 568 -22.20 23.15 -2.68
CA ASP A 568 -21.91 21.74 -2.97
C ASP A 568 -20.84 21.16 -2.02
N LEU A 569 -20.24 22.00 -1.18
CA LEU A 569 -19.23 21.60 -0.20
C LEU A 569 -19.87 21.14 1.12
N VAL A 570 -19.33 20.08 1.70
CA VAL A 570 -19.61 19.68 3.09
C VAL A 570 -18.70 20.43 4.07
N ASN A 571 -19.16 20.64 5.30
CA ASN A 571 -18.31 21.20 6.35
C ASN A 571 -17.25 20.16 6.76
N GLY A 572 -15.98 20.54 6.70
CA GLY A 572 -14.83 19.65 6.88
C GLY A 572 -14.14 19.34 5.55
N ALA A 573 -13.52 18.16 5.46
CA ALA A 573 -12.78 17.74 4.28
C ALA A 573 -13.73 17.36 3.13
N ASN A 574 -13.43 17.88 1.93
CA ASN A 574 -14.03 17.51 0.65
C ASN A 574 -12.91 16.97 -0.24
N GLN A 575 -13.20 15.94 -1.02
CA GLN A 575 -12.25 15.38 -1.98
C GLN A 575 -12.57 15.89 -3.38
N VAL A 576 -11.60 16.55 -4.00
CA VAL A 576 -11.66 16.96 -5.39
C VAL A 576 -10.64 16.13 -6.15
N VAL A 577 -11.07 15.32 -7.11
CA VAL A 577 -10.15 14.51 -7.91
C VAL A 577 -10.06 15.11 -9.30
N ILE A 578 -8.87 15.56 -9.69
CA ILE A 578 -8.60 16.13 -11.01
C ILE A 578 -7.98 15.04 -11.88
N ARG A 579 -8.48 14.85 -13.09
CA ARG A 579 -8.02 13.81 -14.02
C ARG A 579 -7.68 14.43 -15.37
N ALA A 580 -6.47 14.16 -15.85
CA ALA A 580 -5.98 14.58 -17.16
C ALA A 580 -5.54 13.36 -17.96
N VAL A 581 -5.98 13.26 -19.21
CA VAL A 581 -5.56 12.23 -20.17
C VAL A 581 -4.93 12.94 -21.37
N ASP A 582 -3.75 12.52 -21.80
CA ASP A 582 -3.09 13.05 -22.99
C ASP A 582 -3.64 12.45 -24.30
N ASN A 583 -3.11 12.88 -25.44
CA ASN A 583 -3.45 12.37 -26.76
C ASN A 583 -2.91 10.97 -27.08
N GLU A 584 -2.01 10.43 -26.24
CA GLU A 584 -1.48 9.07 -26.31
C GLU A 584 -2.17 8.12 -25.32
N ASN A 585 -3.18 8.64 -24.61
CA ASN A 585 -4.03 7.94 -23.65
C ASN A 585 -3.35 7.63 -22.30
N ASN A 586 -2.23 8.29 -21.97
CA ASN A 586 -1.64 8.27 -20.63
C ASN A 586 -2.44 9.20 -19.71
N GLU A 587 -2.52 8.85 -18.42
CA GLU A 587 -3.42 9.51 -17.48
C GLU A 587 -2.75 9.89 -16.16
N THR A 588 -3.07 11.08 -15.67
CA THR A 588 -2.74 11.55 -14.33
C THR A 588 -4.01 11.86 -13.55
N ILE A 589 -4.06 11.34 -12.32
CA ILE A 589 -5.12 11.58 -11.35
C ILE A 589 -4.52 12.26 -10.12
N THR A 590 -4.98 13.46 -9.81
CA THR A 590 -4.49 14.26 -8.67
C THR A 590 -5.62 14.49 -7.67
N PRO A 591 -5.59 13.87 -6.47
CA PRO A 591 -6.52 14.17 -5.41
C PRO A 591 -6.14 15.49 -4.72
N VAL A 592 -7.15 16.31 -4.41
CA VAL A 592 -7.03 17.58 -3.69
C VAL A 592 -8.00 17.56 -2.53
N THR A 593 -7.47 17.71 -1.31
CA THR A 593 -8.26 17.86 -0.10
C THR A 593 -8.63 19.33 0.10
N VAL A 594 -9.93 19.61 0.07
CA VAL A 594 -10.51 20.92 0.34
C VAL A 594 -11.13 20.92 1.74
N ASN A 595 -10.50 21.62 2.69
CA ASN A 595 -11.05 21.80 4.03
C ASN A 595 -11.95 23.04 4.06
N TYR A 596 -13.27 22.83 4.04
CA TYR A 596 -14.26 23.89 4.05
C TYR A 596 -14.85 24.13 5.44
N THR A 597 -14.83 25.37 5.94
CA THR A 597 -15.50 25.75 7.19
C THR A 597 -16.80 26.50 6.89
N ALA A 598 -17.94 25.87 7.18
CA ALA A 598 -19.25 26.45 6.96
C ALA A 598 -19.68 27.40 8.09
N GLY A 599 -20.45 28.44 7.75
CA GLY A 599 -21.15 29.29 8.72
C GLY A 599 -20.29 30.34 9.44
N THR A 600 -19.03 30.48 9.06
CA THR A 600 -18.17 31.61 9.45
C THR A 600 -18.66 32.90 8.80
N VAL A 601 -18.48 34.01 9.50
CA VAL A 601 -18.82 35.35 9.01
C VAL A 601 -17.57 36.19 9.09
N TRP A 602 -17.23 36.85 7.98
CA TRP A 602 -16.02 37.65 7.92
C TRP A 602 -16.07 38.79 8.96
N PRO A 603 -15.09 38.89 9.89
CA PRO A 603 -15.10 39.93 10.91
C PRO A 603 -15.11 41.34 10.30
N SER A 604 -15.85 42.27 10.89
CA SER A 604 -15.85 43.69 10.50
C SER A 604 -15.72 44.57 11.75
N PRO A 605 -14.69 45.42 11.89
CA PRO A 605 -13.62 45.73 10.92
C PRO A 605 -12.64 44.56 10.67
N TYR A 606 -11.87 44.64 9.59
CA TYR A 606 -10.87 43.64 9.21
C TYR A 606 -9.56 44.28 8.75
N THR A 607 -8.43 43.65 9.08
CA THR A 607 -7.09 44.06 8.63
C THR A 607 -6.29 42.84 8.20
N ILE A 608 -5.55 42.96 7.11
CA ILE A 608 -4.58 41.96 6.65
C ILE A 608 -3.17 42.54 6.83
N ASP A 609 -2.32 41.78 7.52
CA ASP A 609 -0.87 41.96 7.55
C ASP A 609 -0.24 40.79 6.79
N TRP A 610 0.16 41.03 5.54
CA TRP A 610 0.69 39.99 4.65
C TRP A 610 1.98 39.36 5.19
N SER A 611 2.76 40.10 5.99
CA SER A 611 4.02 39.61 6.53
C SER A 611 3.87 38.51 7.59
N THR A 612 2.65 38.34 8.11
CA THR A 612 2.32 37.35 9.15
C THR A 612 1.49 36.17 8.64
N ALA A 613 0.94 36.27 7.43
CA ALA A 613 0.16 35.20 6.82
C ALA A 613 1.09 34.08 6.32
N ALA A 614 0.75 32.82 6.62
CA ALA A 614 1.52 31.67 6.13
C ALA A 614 1.17 31.37 4.67
N ALA A 615 -0.11 31.46 4.32
CA ALA A 615 -0.62 31.41 2.96
C ALA A 615 -1.62 32.54 2.70
N ILE A 616 -1.81 32.92 1.42
CA ILE A 616 -2.77 33.96 1.03
C ILE A 616 -4.19 33.57 1.45
N ASN A 617 -4.54 32.29 1.26
CA ASN A 617 -5.87 31.77 1.59
C ASN A 617 -6.18 31.81 3.10
N ASP A 618 -5.19 31.94 3.99
CA ASP A 618 -5.45 32.06 5.44
C ASP A 618 -6.18 33.35 5.81
N VAL A 619 -6.02 34.40 5.00
CA VAL A 619 -6.46 35.77 5.32
C VAL A 619 -7.27 36.45 4.22
N ALA A 620 -7.31 35.86 3.02
CA ALA A 620 -8.05 36.29 1.83
C ALA A 620 -8.45 35.06 1.00
N GLN A 621 -9.06 35.22 -0.19
CA GLN A 621 -9.25 34.12 -1.13
C GLN A 621 -8.64 34.48 -2.48
N VAL A 622 -7.72 33.65 -2.98
CA VAL A 622 -7.28 33.76 -4.38
C VAL A 622 -8.40 33.29 -5.29
N VAL A 623 -8.76 34.10 -6.27
CA VAL A 623 -9.82 33.77 -7.24
C VAL A 623 -9.23 33.49 -8.60
N ASP A 624 -8.21 34.24 -9.00
CA ASP A 624 -7.58 34.11 -10.31
C ASP A 624 -6.10 34.48 -10.26
N GLY A 625 -5.29 33.71 -10.98
CA GLY A 625 -3.86 33.91 -11.12
C GLY A 625 -3.02 33.22 -10.06
N GLU A 626 -1.75 33.11 -10.39
CA GLU A 626 -0.70 32.71 -9.48
C GLU A 626 -0.15 33.95 -8.75
N TRP A 627 -0.15 33.88 -7.41
CA TRP A 627 0.22 34.95 -6.51
C TRP A 627 1.21 34.45 -5.47
N PHE A 628 2.09 35.34 -5.02
CA PHE A 628 2.98 35.08 -3.91
C PHE A 628 2.98 36.22 -2.91
N ILE A 629 3.33 35.91 -1.65
CA ILE A 629 3.56 36.91 -0.61
C ILE A 629 5.01 37.36 -0.70
N GLY A 630 5.22 38.59 -1.14
CA GLY A 630 6.52 39.24 -1.24
C GLY A 630 6.77 40.27 -0.14
N PRO A 631 7.93 40.95 -0.17
CA PRO A 631 8.27 41.97 0.82
C PRO A 631 7.35 43.20 0.81
N ASP A 632 6.68 43.45 -0.32
CA ASP A 632 5.79 44.60 -0.52
C ASP A 632 4.29 44.23 -0.42
N GLY A 633 3.98 43.00 0.04
CA GLY A 633 2.63 42.44 0.12
C GLY A 633 2.37 41.33 -0.90
N VAL A 634 1.11 41.11 -1.26
CA VAL A 634 0.73 40.08 -2.24
C VAL A 634 0.92 40.57 -3.68
N ARG A 635 1.64 39.81 -4.51
CA ARG A 635 2.03 40.19 -5.88
C ARG A 635 1.76 39.07 -6.88
N THR A 636 1.34 39.43 -8.08
CA THR A 636 1.14 38.48 -9.19
C THR A 636 2.48 37.88 -9.61
N VAL A 637 2.55 36.56 -9.80
CA VAL A 637 3.71 35.91 -10.44
C VAL A 637 3.72 36.26 -11.93
N GLN A 638 2.54 36.23 -12.57
CA GLN A 638 2.37 36.55 -13.98
C GLN A 638 1.20 37.51 -14.21
N SER A 639 1.47 38.61 -14.93
CA SER A 639 0.40 39.52 -15.37
C SER A 639 -0.48 38.84 -16.42
N GLY A 640 -1.80 38.91 -16.27
CA GLY A 640 -2.76 38.32 -17.20
C GLY A 640 -4.12 39.01 -17.09
N TYR A 641 -5.14 38.47 -17.76
CA TYR A 641 -6.51 38.93 -17.57
C TYR A 641 -6.94 38.75 -16.11
N ASP A 642 -7.55 39.78 -15.53
CA ASP A 642 -8.16 39.81 -14.18
C ASP A 642 -7.50 38.89 -13.16
N ARG A 643 -6.26 39.20 -12.73
CA ARG A 643 -5.69 38.55 -11.54
C ARG A 643 -6.39 39.11 -10.32
N VAL A 644 -6.95 38.23 -9.49
CA VAL A 644 -7.90 38.61 -8.44
C VAL A 644 -7.64 37.92 -7.11
N VAL A 645 -7.68 38.72 -6.04
CA VAL A 645 -7.77 38.28 -4.64
C VAL A 645 -8.97 38.94 -3.98
N ALA A 646 -9.80 38.16 -3.28
CA ALA A 646 -11.05 38.61 -2.67
C ALA A 646 -11.00 38.64 -1.13
N ILE A 647 -11.63 39.65 -0.52
CA ILE A 647 -11.61 39.91 0.92
C ILE A 647 -12.99 40.38 1.39
N GLY A 648 -13.51 39.76 2.45
CA GLY A 648 -14.74 40.20 3.13
C GLY A 648 -15.91 39.24 2.96
N ASP A 649 -17.11 39.67 3.37
CA ASP A 649 -18.31 38.83 3.36
C ASP A 649 -19.34 39.31 2.33
N LEU A 650 -20.06 38.36 1.73
CA LEU A 650 -21.22 38.65 0.86
C LEU A 650 -22.28 39.54 1.52
N ASN A 651 -22.37 39.58 2.85
CA ASN A 651 -23.34 40.37 3.59
C ASN A 651 -22.88 41.80 3.96
N TRP A 652 -21.64 42.17 3.66
CA TRP A 652 -21.16 43.52 4.00
C TRP A 652 -21.89 44.59 3.20
N THR A 653 -22.45 45.58 3.90
CA THR A 653 -23.25 46.68 3.31
C THR A 653 -22.41 47.93 3.06
N ASP A 654 -22.01 48.60 4.13
CA ASP A 654 -21.40 49.94 4.12
C ASP A 654 -20.03 49.91 4.80
N TYR A 655 -18.98 50.15 4.04
CA TYR A 655 -17.60 50.02 4.51
C TYR A 655 -16.62 50.90 3.71
N GLU A 656 -15.48 51.19 4.34
CA GLU A 656 -14.32 51.88 3.76
C GLU A 656 -13.10 50.96 3.78
N ILE A 657 -12.44 50.80 2.63
CA ILE A 657 -11.19 50.05 2.47
C ILE A 657 -10.01 51.00 2.19
N THR A 658 -8.85 50.67 2.74
CA THR A 658 -7.56 51.31 2.47
C THR A 658 -6.51 50.24 2.12
N VAL A 659 -5.83 50.40 0.98
CA VAL A 659 -4.80 49.46 0.48
C VAL A 659 -3.63 50.23 -0.14
N PRO A 660 -2.38 50.01 0.29
CA PRO A 660 -1.19 50.42 -0.46
C PRO A 660 -1.06 49.59 -1.75
N MET A 661 -0.82 50.23 -2.88
CA MET A 661 -0.63 49.59 -4.18
C MET A 661 0.67 50.05 -4.83
N ILE A 662 1.43 49.13 -5.41
CA ILE A 662 2.64 49.41 -6.20
C ILE A 662 2.44 48.84 -7.60
N VAL A 663 2.69 49.65 -8.62
CA VAL A 663 2.72 49.20 -10.03
C VAL A 663 4.16 48.91 -10.41
N HIS A 664 4.49 47.67 -10.78
CA HIS A 664 5.84 47.31 -11.25
C HIS A 664 5.91 47.29 -12.77
N GLY A 665 4.84 46.90 -13.44
CA GLY A 665 4.77 46.84 -14.89
C GLY A 665 3.34 46.74 -15.42
N ILE A 666 3.17 47.02 -16.71
CA ILE A 666 1.91 46.85 -17.43
C ILE A 666 2.19 46.11 -18.74
N ASP A 667 1.29 45.19 -19.09
CA ASP A 667 1.38 44.46 -20.35
C ASP A 667 0.70 45.26 -21.47
N TRP A 668 1.49 46.10 -22.15
CA TRP A 668 1.02 46.96 -23.24
C TRP A 668 1.87 46.81 -24.52
N PRO A 669 1.26 46.69 -25.73
CA PRO A 669 -0.17 46.58 -26.01
C PRO A 669 -0.62 45.11 -26.16
N ARG A 670 -1.18 44.49 -25.10
CA ARG A 670 -1.92 43.23 -25.25
C ARG A 670 -3.41 43.54 -25.42
N ILE A 671 -3.81 43.77 -26.67
CA ILE A 671 -5.21 44.06 -27.04
C ILE A 671 -5.80 42.82 -27.71
N SER A 672 -6.69 42.11 -27.02
CA SER A 672 -7.52 41.04 -27.58
C SER A 672 -8.94 41.58 -27.85
N PRO A 673 -9.70 41.00 -28.80
CA PRO A 673 -11.10 41.35 -29.02
C PRO A 673 -12.00 41.16 -27.78
N HIS A 674 -11.51 40.54 -26.71
CA HIS A 674 -12.27 40.21 -25.50
C HIS A 674 -11.76 40.92 -24.24
N THR A 675 -10.67 41.70 -24.34
CA THR A 675 -10.00 42.29 -23.17
C THR A 675 -9.96 43.81 -23.25
N GLY A 676 -10.20 44.48 -22.12
CA GLY A 676 -10.03 45.91 -21.97
C GLY A 676 -8.54 46.31 -21.92
N PRO A 677 -8.23 47.60 -21.77
CA PRO A 677 -6.85 48.03 -21.49
C PRO A 677 -6.40 47.60 -20.09
N PRO A 678 -5.08 47.56 -19.81
CA PRO A 678 -4.56 47.28 -18.47
C PRO A 678 -5.16 48.19 -17.41
N GLY A 679 -5.40 47.63 -16.23
CA GLY A 679 -5.90 48.40 -15.10
C GLY A 679 -5.67 47.76 -13.73
N LEU A 680 -5.57 48.62 -12.72
CA LEU A 680 -5.28 48.25 -11.33
C LEU A 680 -6.23 49.00 -10.40
N GLY A 681 -6.93 48.29 -9.51
CA GLY A 681 -7.84 48.93 -8.59
C GLY A 681 -8.61 48.00 -7.67
N LEU A 682 -9.77 48.48 -7.22
CA LEU A 682 -10.67 47.81 -6.29
C LEU A 682 -12.07 47.70 -6.89
N LEU A 683 -12.73 46.56 -6.70
CA LEU A 683 -14.17 46.40 -6.92
C LEU A 683 -14.86 46.21 -5.58
N MET A 684 -15.87 47.04 -5.32
CA MET A 684 -16.65 47.02 -4.08
C MET A 684 -17.96 46.28 -4.29
N ARG A 685 -18.50 45.67 -3.23
CA ARG A 685 -19.75 44.89 -3.23
C ARG A 685 -19.76 43.84 -4.32
N TRP A 686 -18.74 42.98 -4.29
CA TRP A 686 -18.58 41.88 -5.22
C TRP A 686 -19.15 40.58 -4.64
N ALA A 687 -19.62 39.69 -5.51
CA ALA A 687 -20.19 38.41 -5.11
C ALA A 687 -19.57 37.20 -5.84
N GLY A 688 -18.49 37.43 -6.59
CA GLY A 688 -17.85 36.42 -7.44
C GLY A 688 -18.11 36.64 -8.93
N HIS A 689 -17.46 35.84 -9.77
CA HIS A 689 -17.72 35.79 -11.21
C HIS A 689 -19.02 35.04 -11.52
N THR A 690 -19.84 35.55 -12.41
CA THR A 690 -21.21 35.04 -12.68
C THR A 690 -21.34 34.50 -14.11
N ASP A 691 -22.57 34.14 -14.50
CA ASP A 691 -22.94 33.79 -15.88
C ASP A 691 -23.45 35.00 -16.70
N ASP A 692 -23.35 36.24 -16.20
CA ASP A 692 -23.84 37.44 -16.88
C ASP A 692 -22.69 38.44 -17.10
N PRO A 693 -22.42 38.91 -18.33
CA PRO A 693 -23.14 38.64 -19.59
C PRO A 693 -22.73 37.36 -20.32
N ILE A 694 -21.86 36.54 -19.73
CA ILE A 694 -21.26 35.37 -20.39
C ILE A 694 -21.61 34.12 -19.59
N ALA A 695 -22.56 33.34 -20.10
CA ALA A 695 -23.07 32.14 -19.44
C ALA A 695 -22.41 30.86 -19.95
N GLY A 696 -22.31 29.85 -19.08
CA GLY A 696 -21.95 28.48 -19.46
C GLY A 696 -20.44 28.26 -19.67
N TRP A 697 -19.61 29.10 -19.07
CA TRP A 697 -18.14 28.94 -19.06
C TRP A 697 -17.69 28.37 -17.71
N GLN A 698 -16.63 27.55 -17.75
CA GLN A 698 -15.84 27.12 -16.59
C GLN A 698 -14.37 27.39 -16.93
N PRO A 699 -13.66 28.28 -16.21
CA PRO A 699 -14.16 29.10 -15.09
C PRO A 699 -15.25 30.10 -15.51
N LYS A 700 -16.06 30.54 -14.55
CA LYS A 700 -17.03 31.64 -14.71
C LYS A 700 -16.29 32.90 -15.10
N THR A 701 -16.80 33.60 -16.12
CA THR A 701 -16.18 34.82 -16.67
C THR A 701 -17.09 36.03 -16.65
N GLY A 702 -18.38 35.87 -16.33
CA GLY A 702 -19.28 36.98 -16.10
C GLY A 702 -18.92 37.77 -14.84
N TRP A 703 -19.44 38.98 -14.74
CA TRP A 703 -19.12 39.90 -13.65
C TRP A 703 -20.34 40.65 -13.12
N VAL A 704 -21.53 40.44 -13.69
CA VAL A 704 -22.78 41.14 -13.32
C VAL A 704 -23.70 40.22 -12.49
N PRO A 705 -24.40 40.73 -11.46
CA PRO A 705 -24.32 42.08 -10.91
C PRO A 705 -23.05 42.28 -10.07
N HIS A 706 -22.54 43.52 -10.07
CA HIS A 706 -21.43 43.94 -9.21
C HIS A 706 -21.73 45.32 -8.60
N GLY A 707 -20.96 45.73 -7.59
CA GLY A 707 -20.92 47.12 -7.15
C GLY A 707 -20.17 48.02 -8.13
N GLU A 708 -19.18 48.79 -7.69
CA GLU A 708 -18.45 49.72 -8.56
C GLU A 708 -16.94 49.44 -8.52
N ILE A 709 -16.29 49.50 -9.69
CA ILE A 709 -14.83 49.36 -9.81
C ILE A 709 -14.22 50.74 -9.88
N ALA A 710 -13.27 51.05 -9.00
CA ALA A 710 -12.40 52.20 -9.13
C ALA A 710 -10.99 51.73 -9.43
N TRP A 711 -10.42 52.21 -10.53
CA TRP A 711 -9.13 51.73 -11.00
C TRP A 711 -8.37 52.78 -11.79
N TRP A 712 -7.05 52.64 -11.82
CA TRP A 712 -6.24 53.25 -12.87
C TRP A 712 -6.43 52.46 -14.15
N ASN A 713 -6.89 53.13 -15.19
CA ASN A 713 -7.09 52.58 -16.52
C ASN A 713 -6.05 53.18 -17.48
N TRP A 714 -5.18 52.36 -18.06
CA TRP A 714 -4.11 52.81 -18.94
C TRP A 714 -4.59 52.98 -20.37
N SER A 715 -4.53 54.21 -20.87
CA SER A 715 -4.84 54.51 -22.29
C SER A 715 -3.67 54.21 -23.23
N ASN A 716 -2.46 54.09 -22.67
CA ASN A 716 -1.20 53.75 -23.34
C ASN A 716 -0.15 53.40 -22.28
N ASN A 717 1.08 53.08 -22.70
CA ASN A 717 2.18 52.68 -21.82
C ASN A 717 2.68 53.75 -20.80
N SER A 718 2.14 54.97 -20.82
CA SER A 718 2.63 56.10 -20.05
C SER A 718 1.55 56.96 -19.40
N SER A 719 0.27 56.68 -19.65
CA SER A 719 -0.82 57.53 -19.18
C SER A 719 -2.02 56.69 -18.73
N ALA A 720 -2.27 56.74 -17.42
CA ALA A 720 -3.47 56.20 -16.80
C ALA A 720 -4.44 57.31 -16.37
N THR A 721 -5.70 56.94 -16.24
CA THR A 721 -6.75 57.77 -15.63
C THR A 721 -7.36 57.00 -14.48
N LEU A 722 -7.53 57.64 -13.31
CA LEU A 722 -8.34 57.08 -12.23
C LEU A 722 -9.81 57.27 -12.58
N VAL A 723 -10.57 56.19 -12.73
CA VAL A 723 -11.94 56.25 -13.26
C VAL A 723 -12.80 55.15 -12.63
N TYR A 724 -14.12 55.34 -12.63
CA TYR A 724 -15.05 54.23 -12.38
C TYR A 724 -15.33 53.41 -13.65
N PHE A 725 -15.76 52.15 -13.53
CA PHE A 725 -15.96 51.28 -14.69
C PHE A 725 -16.91 51.86 -15.76
N SER A 726 -17.92 52.62 -15.34
CA SER A 726 -18.85 53.34 -16.24
C SER A 726 -18.19 54.43 -17.10
N GLY A 727 -16.92 54.76 -16.85
CA GLY A 727 -16.19 55.84 -17.49
C GLY A 727 -16.38 57.22 -16.85
N TRP A 728 -17.22 57.36 -15.82
CA TRP A 728 -17.46 58.64 -15.13
C TRP A 728 -17.92 58.50 -13.66
N PRO A 729 -17.50 59.41 -12.75
CA PRO A 729 -16.46 60.44 -12.89
C PRO A 729 -15.06 59.88 -13.15
N SER A 730 -14.16 60.74 -13.62
CA SER A 730 -12.75 60.41 -13.85
C SER A 730 -11.84 61.55 -13.39
N ALA A 731 -10.61 61.19 -13.02
CA ALA A 731 -9.56 62.10 -12.63
C ALA A 731 -8.25 61.71 -13.32
N ASN A 732 -7.59 62.67 -13.96
CA ASN A 732 -6.27 62.45 -14.54
C ASN A 732 -5.28 62.14 -13.41
N SER A 733 -4.87 60.88 -13.32
CA SER A 733 -4.00 60.36 -12.28
C SER A 733 -3.25 59.18 -12.89
N THR A 734 -1.93 59.32 -13.04
CA THR A 734 -1.04 58.26 -13.51
C THR A 734 -0.08 57.91 -12.38
N PRO A 735 -0.11 56.68 -11.85
CA PRO A 735 0.84 56.25 -10.82
C PRO A 735 2.23 56.09 -11.44
N ALA A 736 3.27 56.48 -10.71
CA ALA A 736 4.64 56.14 -11.07
C ALA A 736 4.91 54.66 -10.77
N PHE A 737 5.71 54.01 -11.62
CA PHE A 737 6.18 52.65 -11.36
C PHE A 737 7.05 52.59 -10.11
N ASP A 738 7.00 51.45 -9.41
CA ASP A 738 7.74 51.13 -8.19
C ASP A 738 7.56 52.15 -7.06
N THR A 739 6.50 52.94 -7.12
CA THR A 739 6.14 53.94 -6.11
C THR A 739 4.86 53.51 -5.42
N PRO A 740 4.84 53.41 -4.07
CA PRO A 740 3.64 53.02 -3.36
C PRO A 740 2.63 54.17 -3.28
N TYR A 741 1.37 53.85 -3.58
CA TYR A 741 0.24 54.76 -3.45
C TYR A 741 -0.80 54.15 -2.51
N ILE A 742 -1.37 54.96 -1.62
CA ILE A 742 -2.54 54.55 -0.85
C ILE A 742 -3.78 54.72 -1.72
N PHE A 743 -4.50 53.63 -1.90
CA PHE A 743 -5.81 53.59 -2.53
C PHE A 743 -6.89 53.46 -1.45
N LYS A 744 -7.82 54.40 -1.40
CA LYS A 744 -8.93 54.38 -0.44
C LYS A 744 -10.27 54.50 -1.17
N MET A 745 -11.19 53.60 -0.86
CA MET A 745 -12.53 53.57 -1.44
C MET A 745 -13.56 53.29 -0.35
N ARG A 746 -14.74 53.93 -0.43
CA ARG A 746 -15.87 53.66 0.46
C ARG A 746 -17.16 53.46 -0.30
N VAL A 747 -18.06 52.67 0.27
CA VAL A 747 -19.44 52.49 -0.19
C VAL A 747 -20.42 52.76 0.94
N GLU A 748 -21.44 53.56 0.67
CA GLU A 748 -22.49 53.95 1.61
C GLU A 748 -23.87 53.71 0.98
N SER A 749 -24.79 53.11 1.71
CA SER A 749 -26.18 52.98 1.28
C SER A 749 -26.87 54.34 1.32
N VAL A 750 -27.64 54.70 0.30
CA VAL A 750 -28.42 55.95 0.23
C VAL A 750 -29.91 55.66 0.02
N ASN A 751 -30.76 56.63 0.38
CA ASN A 751 -32.22 56.49 0.32
C ASN A 751 -32.71 56.02 -1.06
N GLY A 752 -33.60 55.03 -1.07
CA GLY A 752 -34.18 54.46 -2.30
C GLY A 752 -33.48 53.20 -2.83
N GLY A 753 -32.55 52.62 -2.06
CA GLY A 753 -31.84 51.38 -2.43
C GLY A 753 -30.63 51.60 -3.34
N ALA A 754 -30.23 52.86 -3.54
CA ALA A 754 -29.03 53.24 -4.27
C ALA A 754 -27.78 53.20 -3.37
N SER A 755 -26.59 53.27 -3.97
CA SER A 755 -25.31 53.23 -3.25
C SER A 755 -24.42 54.38 -3.71
N ARG A 756 -23.73 55.02 -2.76
CA ARG A 756 -22.74 56.07 -3.02
C ARG A 756 -21.33 55.50 -2.88
N TYR A 757 -20.52 55.69 -3.91
CA TYR A 757 -19.11 55.31 -3.92
C TYR A 757 -18.22 56.55 -3.91
N SER A 758 -17.22 56.60 -3.03
CA SER A 758 -16.19 57.64 -3.03
C SER A 758 -14.78 57.03 -3.07
N THR A 759 -13.91 57.53 -3.95
CA THR A 759 -12.53 57.05 -4.11
C THR A 759 -11.52 58.20 -4.09
N LYS A 760 -10.38 57.97 -3.44
CA LYS A 760 -9.22 58.87 -3.49
C LYS A 760 -7.92 58.07 -3.42
N VAL A 761 -6.87 58.63 -4.01
CA VAL A 761 -5.53 58.01 -4.07
C VAL A 761 -4.47 59.06 -3.78
N TRP A 762 -3.37 58.68 -3.13
CA TRP A 762 -2.22 59.57 -2.90
C TRP A 762 -0.94 58.76 -2.72
N GLU A 763 0.21 59.37 -3.02
CA GLU A 763 1.52 58.73 -2.81
C GLU A 763 1.73 58.43 -1.32
N GLN A 764 2.15 57.21 -0.98
CA GLN A 764 2.33 56.80 0.41
C GLN A 764 3.39 57.68 1.10
N GLY A 765 3.07 58.16 2.30
CA GLY A 765 3.89 59.13 3.04
C GLY A 765 3.47 60.59 2.87
N GLN A 766 2.61 60.91 1.89
CA GLN A 766 1.94 62.22 1.82
C GLN A 766 0.68 62.25 2.71
N PRO A 767 0.23 63.45 3.17
CA PRO A 767 -1.03 63.58 3.90
C PRO A 767 -2.24 63.13 3.08
N GLU A 768 -3.18 62.45 3.71
CA GLU A 768 -4.44 62.04 3.09
C GLU A 768 -5.23 63.26 2.55
N PRO A 769 -5.68 63.24 1.28
CA PRO A 769 -6.48 64.33 0.72
C PRO A 769 -7.81 64.52 1.46
N ALA A 770 -8.18 65.78 1.65
CA ALA A 770 -9.43 66.17 2.31
C ALA A 770 -10.67 65.90 1.46
N ASN A 771 -10.56 66.02 0.13
CA ASN A 771 -11.65 65.78 -0.81
C ASN A 771 -11.49 64.40 -1.45
N TRP A 772 -12.62 63.75 -1.73
CA TRP A 772 -12.67 62.59 -2.60
C TRP A 772 -12.41 62.99 -4.06
N PHE A 773 -11.71 62.14 -4.81
CA PHE A 773 -11.39 62.41 -6.21
C PHE A 773 -12.54 62.02 -7.11
N LEU A 774 -13.13 60.86 -6.84
CA LEU A 774 -14.31 60.34 -7.51
C LEU A 774 -15.43 60.20 -6.48
N GLU A 775 -16.62 60.70 -6.81
CA GLU A 775 -17.84 60.46 -6.02
C GLU A 775 -19.03 60.27 -6.96
N ARG A 776 -19.83 59.23 -6.75
CA ARG A 776 -21.04 58.96 -7.53
C ARG A 776 -22.06 58.18 -6.71
N GLU A 777 -23.34 58.48 -6.96
CA GLU A 777 -24.46 57.61 -6.59
C GLU A 777 -24.87 56.77 -7.81
N ASN A 778 -24.95 55.46 -7.62
CA ASN A 778 -25.39 54.52 -8.64
C ASN A 778 -26.90 54.24 -8.52
N ASP A 779 -27.49 53.67 -9.57
CA ASP A 779 -28.89 53.24 -9.55
C ASP A 779 -29.06 51.86 -8.85
N SER A 780 -30.30 51.37 -8.78
CA SER A 780 -30.65 50.12 -8.09
C SER A 780 -30.20 48.83 -8.79
N SER A 781 -29.40 48.91 -9.87
CA SER A 781 -28.86 47.72 -10.57
C SER A 781 -27.58 47.18 -9.94
N HIS A 782 -26.94 47.95 -9.05
CA HIS A 782 -25.75 47.55 -8.32
C HIS A 782 -26.10 46.73 -7.08
N LEU A 783 -25.17 45.88 -6.64
CA LEU A 783 -25.34 45.09 -5.43
C LEU A 783 -25.49 45.96 -4.17
N GLY A 784 -26.42 45.55 -3.31
CA GLY A 784 -26.68 46.14 -1.98
C GLY A 784 -25.70 45.69 -0.90
N THR A 785 -25.04 44.56 -1.13
CA THR A 785 -24.07 43.94 -0.23
C THR A 785 -22.97 43.26 -1.04
N GLY A 786 -21.84 42.96 -0.43
CA GLY A 786 -20.81 42.11 -1.03
C GLY A 786 -19.41 42.40 -0.50
N SER A 787 -18.49 41.53 -0.87
CA SER A 787 -17.07 41.60 -0.50
C SER A 787 -16.32 42.66 -1.32
N VAL A 788 -14.99 42.69 -1.16
CA VAL A 788 -14.07 43.54 -1.92
C VAL A 788 -13.12 42.69 -2.72
N MET A 789 -12.81 43.14 -3.93
CA MET A 789 -11.87 42.49 -4.84
C MET A 789 -10.65 43.38 -5.05
N LEU A 790 -9.45 42.83 -4.84
CA LEU A 790 -8.19 43.40 -5.30
C LEU A 790 -7.99 42.95 -6.76
N LEU A 791 -7.88 43.90 -7.68
CA LEU A 791 -7.92 43.63 -9.12
C LEU A 791 -6.66 44.14 -9.82
N ALA A 792 -5.89 43.22 -10.42
CA ALA A 792 -4.79 43.51 -11.33
C ALA A 792 -5.08 42.92 -12.72
N HIS A 793 -5.60 43.75 -13.64
CA HIS A 793 -5.89 43.38 -15.01
C HIS A 793 -4.71 43.73 -15.92
N MET A 794 -3.91 42.75 -16.34
CA MET A 794 -2.73 42.94 -17.19
C MET A 794 -1.68 43.89 -16.58
N VAL A 795 -1.60 43.89 -15.25
CA VAL A 795 -0.66 44.70 -14.47
C VAL A 795 0.13 43.76 -13.55
N ASP A 796 1.45 43.92 -13.53
CA ASP A 796 2.30 43.39 -12.48
C ASP A 796 2.27 44.38 -11.31
N ALA A 797 1.59 44.01 -10.22
CA ALA A 797 1.34 44.89 -9.09
C ALA A 797 1.42 44.15 -7.75
N SER A 798 1.82 44.90 -6.73
CA SER A 798 1.77 44.46 -5.33
C SER A 798 0.66 45.20 -4.59
N PHE A 799 -0.09 44.47 -3.76
CA PHE A 799 -1.04 45.01 -2.80
C PHE A 799 -0.48 44.81 -1.38
N GLY A 800 -0.21 45.92 -0.69
CA GLY A 800 0.24 45.92 0.70
C GLY A 800 -0.89 45.65 1.69
N ASP A 801 -0.63 45.91 2.97
CA ASP A 801 -1.56 45.64 4.08
C ASP A 801 -2.93 46.31 3.88
N VAL A 802 -3.99 45.53 4.09
CA VAL A 802 -5.37 45.95 3.83
C VAL A 802 -6.05 46.34 5.14
N THR A 803 -6.82 47.43 5.16
CA THR A 803 -7.69 47.78 6.30
C THR A 803 -9.11 48.11 5.83
N ILE A 804 -10.12 47.51 6.47
CA ILE A 804 -11.54 47.68 6.15
C ILE A 804 -12.34 48.03 7.41
N ASN A 805 -13.12 49.11 7.36
CA ASN A 805 -13.92 49.61 8.49
C ASN A 805 -15.42 49.78 8.13
N PRO A 806 -16.38 49.39 9.00
CA PRO A 806 -17.81 49.61 8.77
C PRO A 806 -18.23 51.09 8.95
N ILE A 807 -19.29 51.51 8.28
CA ILE A 807 -19.88 52.86 8.36
C ILE A 807 -21.26 52.79 9.06
N THR A 808 -21.51 53.61 10.09
CA THR A 808 -22.77 53.57 10.89
C THR A 808 -23.80 54.64 10.42
N GLN A 809 -25.07 54.26 10.18
CA GLN A 809 -26.18 55.16 9.76
C GLN A 809 -27.22 55.41 10.90
N SER A 810 -28.01 56.49 10.85
CA SER A 810 -28.90 56.99 11.94
C SER A 810 -30.40 56.70 11.75
N GLY A 811 -31.02 55.92 12.66
CA GLY A 811 -32.48 55.78 12.91
C GLY A 811 -32.76 54.91 14.15
N HIS A 812 -34.01 54.44 14.40
CA HIS A 812 -34.26 53.61 15.59
C HIS A 812 -33.66 52.23 15.43
N THR A 813 -32.74 51.88 16.31
CA THR A 813 -32.07 50.59 16.26
C THR A 813 -32.90 49.54 16.98
N LEU A 814 -33.23 48.45 16.31
CA LEU A 814 -33.67 47.22 16.94
C LEU A 814 -32.45 46.31 17.06
N SER A 815 -32.01 46.04 18.29
CA SER A 815 -31.04 45.00 18.55
C SER A 815 -31.75 43.88 19.27
N VAL A 816 -31.69 42.70 18.68
CA VAL A 816 -32.22 41.48 19.25
C VAL A 816 -31.12 40.45 19.30
N ALA A 817 -30.77 40.02 20.51
CA ALA A 817 -29.73 39.02 20.71
C ALA A 817 -30.34 37.75 21.31
N PRO A 818 -29.98 36.56 20.84
CA PRO A 818 -30.28 35.34 21.57
C PRO A 818 -29.45 35.31 22.85
N ASN A 819 -30.08 34.95 23.96
CA ASN A 819 -29.41 34.55 25.20
C ASN A 819 -29.59 33.04 25.31
N GLY A 820 -28.58 32.29 24.87
CA GLY A 820 -28.61 30.85 24.60
C GLY A 820 -28.51 30.52 23.10
N SER A 821 -28.48 29.23 22.73
CA SER A 821 -28.40 28.80 21.31
C SER A 821 -29.78 28.79 20.65
N GLY A 822 -29.91 29.56 19.59
CA GLY A 822 -31.12 29.76 18.82
C GLY A 822 -30.98 31.02 17.97
N ALA A 823 -31.74 31.07 16.88
CA ALA A 823 -31.77 32.21 15.99
C ALA A 823 -33.02 33.07 16.21
N VAL A 824 -32.92 34.36 15.90
CA VAL A 824 -34.07 35.26 15.80
C VAL A 824 -34.15 35.79 14.38
N THR A 825 -35.28 35.59 13.71
CA THR A 825 -35.56 36.22 12.42
C THR A 825 -36.39 37.47 12.62
N VAL A 826 -36.06 38.54 11.88
CA VAL A 826 -36.66 39.86 11.99
C VAL A 826 -37.26 40.24 10.64
N ALA A 827 -38.53 40.68 10.61
CA ALA A 827 -39.24 41.02 9.37
C ALA A 827 -40.08 42.30 9.52
N PRO A 828 -39.82 43.37 8.73
CA PRO A 828 -38.66 43.54 7.83
C PRO A 828 -37.36 43.76 8.62
N GLN A 829 -36.23 43.22 8.16
CA GLN A 829 -34.90 43.53 8.72
C GLN A 829 -34.39 44.84 8.10
N LYS A 830 -34.09 45.85 8.94
CA LYS A 830 -33.57 47.15 8.50
C LYS A 830 -32.44 47.63 9.43
N PRO A 831 -31.43 48.35 8.89
CA PRO A 831 -30.35 48.94 9.70
C PRO A 831 -30.88 50.00 10.68
N SER A 832 -32.03 50.60 10.38
CA SER A 832 -32.81 51.42 11.30
C SER A 832 -34.27 51.42 10.91
N TYR A 833 -35.14 51.56 11.91
CA TYR A 833 -36.57 51.66 11.75
C TYR A 833 -37.01 53.12 11.94
N GLU A 834 -37.99 53.55 11.16
CA GLU A 834 -38.63 54.85 11.36
C GLU A 834 -39.58 54.77 12.57
N ASP A 835 -39.92 55.94 13.11
CA ASP A 835 -40.90 56.05 14.19
C ASP A 835 -42.26 55.47 13.75
N ASP A 836 -42.90 54.72 14.66
CA ASP A 836 -44.14 53.96 14.49
C ASP A 836 -44.10 52.77 13.51
N GLU A 837 -42.92 52.36 13.01
CA GLU A 837 -42.81 51.20 12.11
C GLU A 837 -43.01 49.86 12.85
N THR A 838 -43.76 48.92 12.26
CA THR A 838 -43.97 47.58 12.86
C THR A 838 -42.98 46.53 12.35
N VAL A 839 -42.43 45.74 13.26
CA VAL A 839 -41.48 44.65 13.01
C VAL A 839 -41.94 43.36 13.69
N THR A 840 -41.79 42.21 13.02
CA THR A 840 -42.10 40.88 13.56
C THR A 840 -40.82 40.10 13.84
N LEU A 841 -40.74 39.52 15.03
CA LEU A 841 -39.62 38.73 15.55
C LEU A 841 -40.05 37.27 15.72
N THR A 842 -39.33 36.32 15.13
CA THR A 842 -39.58 34.89 15.32
C THR A 842 -38.35 34.24 15.91
N ALA A 843 -38.47 33.63 17.09
CA ALA A 843 -37.41 32.87 17.73
C ALA A 843 -37.44 31.41 17.27
N SER A 844 -36.30 30.88 16.84
CA SER A 844 -36.11 29.47 16.50
C SER A 844 -35.00 28.91 17.39
N ALA A 845 -35.29 27.92 18.23
CA ALA A 845 -34.26 27.32 19.07
C ALA A 845 -33.40 26.34 18.27
N ASP A 846 -32.10 26.30 18.54
CA ASP A 846 -31.19 25.30 17.95
C ASP A 846 -31.42 23.91 18.59
N PRO A 847 -30.99 22.81 17.94
CA PRO A 847 -31.06 21.48 18.54
C PRO A 847 -30.44 21.45 19.94
N GLY A 848 -31.21 20.96 20.93
CA GLY A 848 -30.77 20.95 22.33
C GLY A 848 -30.98 22.26 23.08
N TRP A 849 -31.80 23.19 22.59
CA TRP A 849 -32.20 24.42 23.29
C TRP A 849 -33.71 24.66 23.21
N ILE A 850 -34.28 25.38 24.18
CA ILE A 850 -35.72 25.68 24.27
C ILE A 850 -35.91 27.19 24.40
N PHE A 851 -36.74 27.77 23.53
CA PHE A 851 -37.17 29.16 23.66
C PHE A 851 -38.10 29.31 24.88
N THR A 852 -37.75 30.21 25.80
CA THR A 852 -38.47 30.44 27.06
C THR A 852 -39.18 31.78 27.13
N GLY A 853 -38.84 32.73 26.25
CA GLY A 853 -39.50 34.03 26.15
C GLY A 853 -38.54 35.17 25.80
N TRP A 854 -39.13 36.31 25.44
CA TRP A 854 -38.43 37.57 25.20
C TRP A 854 -38.25 38.36 26.51
N SER A 855 -37.11 39.02 26.67
CA SER A 855 -36.83 39.99 27.74
C SER A 855 -36.10 41.23 27.21
N GLY A 856 -35.84 42.23 28.06
CA GLY A 856 -35.21 43.49 27.69
C GLY A 856 -36.21 44.64 27.84
N ASP A 857 -36.35 45.46 26.81
CA ASP A 857 -37.30 46.58 26.79
C ASP A 857 -38.77 46.14 26.76
N LEU A 858 -39.04 44.86 26.47
CA LEU A 858 -40.33 44.19 26.58
C LEU A 858 -40.13 42.77 27.11
N THR A 859 -41.12 42.27 27.85
CA THR A 859 -41.21 40.85 28.25
C THR A 859 -42.44 40.21 27.62
N SER A 860 -42.26 39.10 26.89
CA SER A 860 -43.36 38.34 26.28
C SER A 860 -42.97 36.87 26.11
N SER A 861 -43.93 35.95 26.14
CA SER A 861 -43.73 34.55 25.75
C SER A 861 -44.20 34.25 24.32
N ASP A 862 -44.74 35.25 23.61
CA ASP A 862 -45.31 35.06 22.27
C ASP A 862 -44.21 34.80 21.25
N ASN A 863 -44.39 33.78 20.41
CA ASN A 863 -43.49 33.47 19.30
C ASN A 863 -44.33 33.02 18.09
N PRO A 864 -44.36 33.78 16.98
CA PRO A 864 -43.68 35.05 16.74
C PRO A 864 -44.23 36.24 17.56
N LEU A 865 -43.40 37.26 17.80
CA LEU A 865 -43.70 38.53 18.51
C LEU A 865 -43.78 39.69 17.51
N THR A 866 -44.83 40.51 17.56
CA THR A 866 -44.93 41.76 16.79
C THR A 866 -44.66 42.97 17.67
N LEU A 867 -43.78 43.87 17.21
CA LEU A 867 -43.28 45.06 17.90
C LEU A 867 -43.53 46.33 17.06
N THR A 868 -43.88 47.45 17.69
CA THR A 868 -43.95 48.78 17.04
C THR A 868 -42.78 49.64 17.53
N MET A 869 -41.96 50.14 16.61
CA MET A 869 -40.73 50.89 16.88
C MET A 869 -41.05 52.37 17.13
N THR A 870 -41.07 52.78 18.40
CA THR A 870 -41.29 54.19 18.83
C THR A 870 -40.04 54.82 19.46
N GLY A 871 -38.90 54.14 19.30
CA GLY A 871 -37.65 54.36 20.00
C GLY A 871 -36.66 53.24 19.69
N ASN A 872 -35.40 53.37 20.13
CA ASN A 872 -34.45 52.26 20.06
C ASN A 872 -34.94 51.14 20.99
N VAL A 873 -34.92 49.91 20.51
CA VAL A 873 -35.40 48.74 21.26
C VAL A 873 -34.30 47.69 21.32
N GLN A 874 -34.07 47.19 22.53
CA GLN A 874 -33.14 46.12 22.88
C GLN A 874 -33.95 44.96 23.45
N LEU A 875 -34.03 43.86 22.70
CA LEU A 875 -34.68 42.63 23.14
C LEU A 875 -33.71 41.47 23.19
N THR A 876 -34.05 40.50 24.01
CA THR A 876 -33.29 39.27 24.17
C THR A 876 -34.24 38.10 24.00
N ALA A 877 -33.97 37.21 23.06
CA ALA A 877 -34.65 35.92 22.98
C ALA A 877 -33.98 34.96 23.95
N ASN A 878 -34.66 34.59 25.03
CA ASN A 878 -34.07 33.68 26.01
C ASN A 878 -34.29 32.24 25.57
N PHE A 879 -33.20 31.58 25.20
CA PHE A 879 -33.12 30.15 25.01
C PHE A 879 -32.43 29.58 26.22
N VAL A 880 -33.06 28.63 26.90
CA VAL A 880 -32.35 27.84 27.90
C VAL A 880 -31.83 26.60 27.20
N GLN A 881 -30.58 26.24 27.52
CA GLN A 881 -30.01 24.99 27.05
C GLN A 881 -30.97 23.91 27.51
N SER A 882 -31.42 23.09 26.57
CA SER A 882 -32.00 21.82 26.95
C SER A 882 -30.89 21.15 27.72
N THR A 883 -31.11 20.98 29.02
CA THR A 883 -30.16 20.26 29.86
C THR A 883 -30.00 18.84 29.32
N SER A 884 -30.93 18.34 28.52
CA SER A 884 -30.87 17.01 27.94
C SER A 884 -29.89 16.90 26.73
N HIS A 885 -28.85 16.09 26.85
CA HIS A 885 -27.89 15.72 25.80
C HIS A 885 -28.05 14.27 25.34
N THR A 886 -27.61 13.94 24.13
CA THR A 886 -27.58 12.55 23.64
C THR A 886 -26.25 11.87 24.00
N LEU A 887 -26.31 10.57 24.33
CA LEU A 887 -25.12 9.72 24.50
C LEU A 887 -25.23 8.53 23.54
N THR A 888 -24.50 8.62 22.43
CA THR A 888 -24.37 7.55 21.44
C THR A 888 -23.24 6.62 21.87
N VAL A 889 -23.50 5.32 21.89
CA VAL A 889 -22.48 4.31 22.25
C VAL A 889 -22.49 3.24 21.18
N ASN A 890 -21.36 3.05 20.51
CA ASN A 890 -21.16 2.06 19.47
C ASN A 890 -20.13 1.00 19.93
N SER A 891 -20.07 -0.11 19.23
CA SER A 891 -19.04 -1.15 19.41
C SER A 891 -18.21 -1.28 18.14
N SER A 892 -16.92 -1.54 18.30
CA SER A 892 -15.97 -1.91 17.25
C SER A 892 -15.39 -3.27 17.61
N GLY A 893 -15.54 -4.27 16.75
CA GLY A 893 -15.30 -5.69 17.06
C GLY A 893 -16.51 -6.41 17.68
N GLY A 894 -16.32 -7.69 18.03
CA GLY A 894 -17.37 -8.57 18.56
C GLY A 894 -17.70 -8.30 20.03
N GLY A 895 -18.57 -7.33 20.27
CA GLY A 895 -19.10 -7.07 21.60
C GLY A 895 -20.24 -6.08 21.61
N SER A 896 -20.93 -6.01 22.74
CA SER A 896 -22.09 -5.15 22.94
C SER A 896 -21.86 -4.14 24.06
N THR A 897 -22.62 -3.04 24.03
CA THR A 897 -22.58 -2.02 25.07
C THR A 897 -23.96 -1.80 25.67
N THR A 898 -23.99 -1.46 26.95
CA THR A 898 -25.20 -1.07 27.67
C THR A 898 -24.99 0.24 28.41
N ARG A 899 -26.07 1.00 28.58
CA ARG A 899 -26.12 2.30 29.26
C ARG A 899 -27.04 2.21 30.47
N SER A 900 -26.64 2.76 31.62
CA SER A 900 -27.48 2.82 32.81
C SER A 900 -27.39 4.17 33.52
N PRO A 901 -28.50 4.93 33.66
CA PRO A 901 -29.82 4.67 33.07
C PRO A 901 -29.77 4.71 31.53
N ASP A 902 -30.67 4.01 30.83
CA ASP A 902 -30.82 4.11 29.37
C ASP A 902 -31.97 5.09 29.04
N GLN A 903 -31.61 6.26 28.53
CA GLN A 903 -32.54 7.34 28.20
C GLN A 903 -32.24 7.87 26.79
N PRO A 904 -33.27 8.32 26.05
CA PRO A 904 -33.06 8.94 24.74
C PRO A 904 -32.24 10.25 24.83
N THR A 905 -32.32 10.94 25.97
CA THR A 905 -31.50 12.11 26.32
C THR A 905 -31.27 12.18 27.84
N TYR A 906 -30.19 12.82 28.29
CA TYR A 906 -29.74 12.91 29.69
C TYR A 906 -29.47 14.35 30.11
N ASP A 907 -29.94 14.78 31.28
CA ASP A 907 -29.68 16.14 31.77
C ASP A 907 -28.16 16.40 31.99
N THR A 908 -27.69 17.63 31.79
CA THR A 908 -26.29 18.05 31.96
C THR A 908 -25.80 17.68 33.35
N GLY A 909 -24.67 17.00 33.43
CA GLY A 909 -24.10 16.49 34.68
C GLY A 909 -24.67 15.14 35.12
N SER A 910 -25.59 14.54 34.35
CA SER A 910 -26.01 13.16 34.57
C SER A 910 -24.82 12.22 34.43
N THR A 911 -24.69 11.30 35.38
CA THR A 911 -23.71 10.22 35.29
C THR A 911 -24.39 9.00 34.69
N VAL A 912 -23.89 8.53 33.55
CA VAL A 912 -24.33 7.31 32.88
C VAL A 912 -23.21 6.27 32.98
N THR A 913 -23.53 5.09 33.48
CA THR A 913 -22.59 3.97 33.51
C THR A 913 -22.67 3.23 32.18
N LEU A 914 -21.54 3.16 31.48
CA LEU A 914 -21.36 2.34 30.28
C LEU A 914 -20.73 1.01 30.68
N SER A 915 -21.32 -0.09 30.21
CA SER A 915 -20.74 -1.43 30.37
C SER A 915 -20.57 -2.06 29.00
N ALA A 916 -19.35 -2.47 28.68
CA ALA A 916 -19.02 -3.27 27.51
C ALA A 916 -19.10 -4.76 27.89
N THR A 917 -19.70 -5.58 27.04
CA THR A 917 -19.76 -7.03 27.17
C THR A 917 -19.21 -7.62 25.89
N ALA A 918 -18.03 -8.22 25.95
CA ALA A 918 -17.45 -8.86 24.78
C ALA A 918 -18.26 -10.11 24.38
N ASP A 919 -18.38 -10.34 23.08
CA ASP A 919 -18.96 -11.58 22.57
C ASP A 919 -17.99 -12.75 22.80
N PRO A 920 -18.45 -14.00 22.73
CA PRO A 920 -17.56 -15.16 22.85
C PRO A 920 -16.39 -15.09 21.86
N GLY A 921 -15.17 -15.21 22.37
CA GLY A 921 -13.94 -15.12 21.56
C GLY A 921 -13.40 -13.70 21.39
N TRP A 922 -13.99 -12.69 22.04
CA TRP A 922 -13.52 -11.31 22.03
C TRP A 922 -13.20 -10.83 23.45
N VAL A 923 -12.32 -9.84 23.55
CA VAL A 923 -12.01 -9.12 24.78
C VAL A 923 -12.23 -7.64 24.58
N PHE A 924 -12.78 -6.97 25.59
CA PHE A 924 -12.84 -5.52 25.60
C PHE A 924 -11.44 -4.94 25.80
N THR A 925 -10.97 -4.14 24.84
CA THR A 925 -9.61 -3.57 24.86
C THR A 925 -9.59 -2.12 25.35
N GLY A 926 -10.70 -1.39 25.23
CA GLY A 926 -10.81 -0.04 25.75
C GLY A 926 -11.97 0.75 25.18
N TRP A 927 -12.19 1.94 25.73
CA TRP A 927 -13.11 2.92 25.18
C TRP A 927 -12.34 3.92 24.31
N SER A 928 -12.96 4.37 23.22
CA SER A 928 -12.48 5.44 22.35
C SER A 928 -13.60 6.44 22.03
N GLY A 929 -13.29 7.52 21.32
CA GLY A 929 -14.19 8.66 21.09
C GLY A 929 -14.13 9.68 22.23
N ASP A 930 -15.29 10.13 22.71
CA ASP A 930 -15.38 11.19 23.73
C ASP A 930 -14.96 10.76 25.15
N ILE A 931 -14.71 9.47 25.35
CA ILE A 931 -14.02 8.94 26.53
C ILE A 931 -12.91 7.99 26.08
N THR A 932 -11.85 7.89 26.88
CA THR A 932 -10.75 6.97 26.62
C THR A 932 -10.38 6.18 27.87
N GLY A 933 -9.79 5.00 27.69
CA GLY A 933 -9.26 4.16 28.76
C GLY A 933 -9.91 2.78 28.85
N THR A 934 -9.41 1.94 29.74
CA THR A 934 -9.73 0.50 29.78
C THR A 934 -10.71 0.09 30.89
N ALA A 935 -11.20 1.06 31.69
CA ALA A 935 -12.11 0.77 32.79
C ALA A 935 -13.48 0.28 32.28
N ASN A 936 -13.94 -0.89 32.70
CA ASN A 936 -15.25 -1.43 32.33
C ASN A 936 -15.93 -2.08 33.56
N PRO A 937 -17.09 -1.59 34.03
CA PRO A 937 -17.84 -0.45 33.50
C PRO A 937 -17.15 0.91 33.76
N VAL A 938 -17.46 1.90 32.92
CA VAL A 938 -17.00 3.29 33.06
C VAL A 938 -18.16 4.24 33.35
N ASN A 939 -17.95 5.22 34.21
CA ASN A 939 -18.92 6.28 34.47
C ASN A 939 -18.62 7.49 33.59
N VAL A 940 -19.61 7.86 32.78
CA VAL A 940 -19.54 9.01 31.87
C VAL A 940 -20.41 10.12 32.44
N THR A 941 -19.85 11.32 32.59
CA THR A 941 -20.65 12.50 32.96
C THR A 941 -21.06 13.21 31.68
N VAL A 942 -22.36 13.15 31.35
CA VAL A 942 -22.90 13.72 30.12
C VAL A 942 -23.07 15.23 30.30
N ASN A 943 -22.13 15.99 29.72
CA ASN A 943 -22.13 17.46 29.78
C ASN A 943 -22.32 18.14 28.41
N ALA A 944 -22.36 17.34 27.35
CA ALA A 944 -22.63 17.70 25.97
C ALA A 944 -23.18 16.45 25.25
N ASN A 945 -23.53 16.56 23.96
CA ASN A 945 -23.78 15.35 23.16
C ASN A 945 -22.46 14.57 23.06
N MET A 946 -22.49 13.28 23.39
CA MET A 946 -21.31 12.43 23.46
C MET A 946 -21.45 11.20 22.56
N SER A 947 -20.35 10.80 21.92
CA SER A 947 -20.18 9.59 21.13
C SER A 947 -19.00 8.78 21.65
N VAL A 948 -19.29 7.57 22.12
CA VAL A 948 -18.31 6.66 22.72
C VAL A 948 -18.29 5.36 21.94
N ILE A 949 -17.11 4.79 21.71
CA ILE A 949 -16.94 3.48 21.07
C ILE A 949 -16.32 2.52 22.10
N ALA A 950 -16.90 1.32 22.23
CA ALA A 950 -16.25 0.21 22.90
C ALA A 950 -15.43 -0.59 21.89
N GLU A 951 -14.13 -0.70 22.11
CA GLU A 951 -13.21 -1.49 21.29
C GLU A 951 -13.13 -2.91 21.84
N PHE A 952 -13.25 -3.89 20.96
CA PHE A 952 -13.09 -5.31 21.24
C PHE A 952 -12.06 -5.93 20.28
N ALA A 953 -11.17 -6.76 20.80
CA ALA A 953 -10.22 -7.55 20.00
C ALA A 953 -10.52 -9.05 20.11
N TYR A 954 -10.34 -9.79 19.02
CA TYR A 954 -10.52 -11.23 19.01
C TYR A 954 -9.40 -11.92 19.81
N GLN A 955 -9.74 -12.92 20.64
CA GLN A 955 -8.81 -13.69 21.45
C GLN A 955 -8.99 -15.19 21.15
N ALA A 956 -7.91 -15.84 20.70
CA ALA A 956 -7.93 -17.20 20.16
C ALA A 956 -8.37 -18.27 21.19
N ALA A 957 -9.14 -19.26 20.73
CA ALA A 957 -9.50 -20.42 21.55
C ALA A 957 -8.29 -21.33 21.78
N ILE A 958 -8.26 -22.03 22.92
CA ILE A 958 -7.20 -23.00 23.24
C ILE A 958 -7.29 -24.21 22.29
N VAL A 959 -6.23 -24.47 21.54
CA VAL A 959 -6.14 -25.55 20.55
C VAL A 959 -5.42 -26.75 21.17
N SER A 960 -5.96 -27.94 20.91
CA SER A 960 -5.35 -29.22 21.28
C SER A 960 -4.14 -29.52 20.41
N ASP A 961 -3.12 -30.17 20.97
CA ASP A 961 -1.94 -30.64 20.26
C ASP A 961 -1.56 -32.03 20.78
N ASP A 962 -1.26 -32.97 19.89
CA ASP A 962 -0.77 -34.31 20.21
C ASP A 962 0.74 -34.44 20.03
N PHE A 963 1.42 -33.34 19.66
CA PHE A 963 2.88 -33.25 19.48
C PHE A 963 3.47 -34.37 18.60
N SER A 964 2.68 -34.86 17.65
CA SER A 964 3.06 -35.95 16.73
C SER A 964 3.97 -35.52 15.58
N ALA A 965 4.13 -34.21 15.37
CA ALA A 965 5.04 -33.60 14.40
C ALA A 965 6.51 -33.58 14.88
N CYS A 966 7.47 -33.38 13.96
CA CYS A 966 8.90 -33.28 14.31
C CYS A 966 9.35 -31.87 14.72
N SER A 967 8.45 -30.89 14.72
CA SER A 967 8.74 -29.51 15.05
C SER A 967 7.59 -28.85 15.80
N LEU A 968 7.90 -27.79 16.54
CA LEU A 968 6.91 -27.01 17.28
C LEU A 968 6.08 -26.20 16.28
N ASN A 969 4.76 -26.30 16.37
CA ASN A 969 3.88 -25.44 15.60
C ASN A 969 3.95 -24.01 16.16
N THR A 970 4.84 -23.18 15.60
CA THR A 970 5.10 -21.80 16.06
C THR A 970 3.96 -20.83 15.79
N SER A 971 2.99 -21.21 14.94
CA SER A 971 1.75 -20.44 14.77
C SER A 971 0.80 -20.58 15.98
N LEU A 972 0.97 -21.64 16.77
CA LEU A 972 0.18 -21.93 17.97
C LEU A 972 0.97 -21.69 19.25
N TRP A 973 2.20 -22.20 19.30
CA TRP A 973 3.02 -22.25 20.50
C TRP A 973 4.20 -21.28 20.42
N ASN A 974 4.36 -20.47 21.46
CA ASN A 974 5.53 -19.66 21.70
C ASN A 974 6.43 -20.33 22.73
N PHE A 975 7.69 -20.61 22.36
CA PHE A 975 8.70 -21.16 23.27
C PHE A 975 9.38 -20.05 24.09
N SER A 976 9.61 -20.31 25.38
CA SER A 976 10.34 -19.41 26.27
C SER A 976 11.33 -20.17 27.13
N ASP A 977 12.57 -19.71 27.09
CA ASP A 977 13.65 -20.09 28.00
C ASP A 977 14.29 -18.82 28.59
N PRO A 978 13.82 -18.35 29.76
CA PRO A 978 14.34 -17.14 30.38
C PRO A 978 15.78 -17.26 30.89
N VAL A 979 16.29 -18.47 31.15
CA VAL A 979 17.63 -18.70 31.67
C VAL A 979 18.66 -18.81 30.54
N GLY A 980 18.23 -19.30 29.38
CA GLY A 980 19.02 -19.37 28.15
C GLY A 980 19.88 -20.63 28.03
N ASP A 981 19.73 -21.60 28.93
CA ASP A 981 20.36 -22.91 28.86
C ASP A 981 19.36 -24.07 28.65
N GLY A 982 18.06 -23.80 28.64
CA GLY A 982 17.00 -24.75 28.36
C GLY A 982 16.77 -25.02 26.87
N GLY A 983 15.84 -25.92 26.57
CA GLY A 983 15.50 -26.25 25.19
C GLY A 983 14.26 -27.13 25.04
N TYR A 984 13.95 -27.49 23.80
CA TYR A 984 12.93 -28.49 23.50
C TYR A 984 13.35 -29.41 22.34
N SER A 985 12.77 -30.60 22.30
CA SER A 985 12.92 -31.56 21.19
C SER A 985 11.63 -32.36 20.99
N PHE A 986 11.55 -33.09 19.87
CA PHE A 986 10.44 -33.98 19.55
C PHE A 986 10.94 -35.41 19.37
N GLY A 987 10.18 -36.42 19.81
CA GLY A 987 10.53 -37.81 19.55
C GLY A 987 9.50 -38.83 20.03
N ASN A 988 9.25 -39.86 19.22
CA ASN A 988 8.12 -40.81 19.36
C ASN A 988 6.78 -40.12 19.69
N GLY A 989 6.37 -39.14 18.89
CA GLY A 989 5.04 -38.52 19.02
C GLY A 989 4.84 -37.65 20.27
N ARG A 990 5.91 -37.05 20.80
CA ARG A 990 5.83 -36.23 22.03
C ARG A 990 6.78 -35.04 21.99
N LEU A 991 6.43 -34.00 22.73
CA LEU A 991 7.29 -32.85 23.02
C LEU A 991 8.15 -33.14 24.25
N GLU A 992 9.44 -32.80 24.21
CA GLU A 992 10.36 -32.89 25.33
C GLU A 992 10.83 -31.48 25.72
N LEU A 993 10.49 -31.02 26.92
CA LEU A 993 11.01 -29.76 27.48
C LEU A 993 12.23 -30.06 28.36
N ILE A 994 13.38 -29.52 27.98
CA ILE A 994 14.69 -29.88 28.53
C ILE A 994 15.16 -28.79 29.49
N VAL A 995 15.40 -29.17 30.74
CA VAL A 995 15.92 -28.33 31.81
C VAL A 995 17.28 -28.89 32.25
N PRO A 996 18.41 -28.25 31.95
CA PRO A 996 19.70 -28.70 32.43
C PRO A 996 19.84 -28.56 33.95
N GLY A 997 20.72 -29.38 34.52
CA GLY A 997 21.08 -29.29 35.93
C GLY A 997 22.09 -28.19 36.20
N GLY A 998 22.08 -27.65 37.42
CA GLY A 998 23.04 -26.65 37.90
C GLY A 998 22.51 -25.21 37.94
N SER A 999 21.78 -24.79 36.91
CA SER A 999 21.09 -23.48 36.87
C SER A 999 19.66 -23.59 37.39
N SER A 1000 19.18 -22.56 38.08
CA SER A 1000 17.83 -22.56 38.66
C SER A 1000 16.81 -22.09 37.63
N HIS A 1001 15.84 -22.95 37.32
CA HIS A 1001 14.69 -22.64 36.46
C HIS A 1001 13.41 -22.47 37.28
N ASP A 1002 13.55 -21.93 38.49
CA ASP A 1002 12.47 -21.96 39.48
C ASP A 1002 11.31 -21.07 39.06
N VAL A 1003 10.09 -21.52 39.39
CA VAL A 1003 8.85 -20.77 39.19
C VAL A 1003 8.30 -20.44 40.57
N TRP A 1004 9.06 -19.67 41.33
CA TRP A 1004 8.76 -19.32 42.72
C TRP A 1004 9.32 -17.94 43.08
N ASP A 1005 10.38 -17.87 43.89
CA ASP A 1005 10.98 -16.61 44.34
C ASP A 1005 11.89 -16.05 43.24
N GLY A 1006 11.48 -14.94 42.63
CA GLY A 1006 12.26 -14.24 41.59
C GLY A 1006 11.62 -14.21 40.20
N GLY A 1007 10.44 -14.81 40.02
CA GLY A 1007 9.67 -14.78 38.77
C GLY A 1007 9.48 -16.16 38.15
N ASN A 1008 9.11 -16.17 36.86
CA ASN A 1008 8.91 -17.39 36.08
C ASN A 1008 10.15 -17.66 35.20
N ASN A 1009 11.06 -18.49 35.68
CA ASN A 1009 12.26 -18.90 34.94
C ASN A 1009 12.12 -20.27 34.26
N ALA A 1010 10.91 -20.81 34.16
CA ALA A 1010 10.70 -22.12 33.55
C ALA A 1010 10.92 -22.10 32.03
N VAL A 1011 11.45 -23.22 31.55
CA VAL A 1011 11.38 -23.62 30.15
C VAL A 1011 9.93 -23.99 29.85
N ARG A 1012 9.30 -23.29 28.91
CA ARG A 1012 7.87 -23.47 28.64
C ARG A 1012 7.49 -23.21 27.19
N VAL A 1013 6.38 -23.80 26.79
CA VAL A 1013 5.66 -23.46 25.55
C VAL A 1013 4.26 -22.97 25.91
N MET A 1014 3.88 -21.81 25.37
CA MET A 1014 2.63 -21.12 25.71
C MET A 1014 1.85 -20.83 24.44
N GLN A 1015 0.54 -21.04 24.46
CA GLN A 1015 -0.37 -20.57 23.42
C GLN A 1015 -1.26 -19.45 23.97
N ALA A 1016 -1.67 -18.54 23.09
CA ALA A 1016 -2.70 -17.55 23.42
C ALA A 1016 -4.01 -18.27 23.77
N ALA A 1017 -4.76 -17.72 24.72
CA ALA A 1017 -5.98 -18.33 25.23
C ALA A 1017 -7.04 -17.27 25.51
N SER A 1018 -8.28 -17.56 25.13
CA SER A 1018 -9.44 -16.72 25.46
C SER A 1018 -9.80 -16.81 26.93
N ASP A 1019 -10.32 -15.71 27.48
CA ASP A 1019 -10.85 -15.66 28.85
C ASP A 1019 -12.20 -16.40 28.99
N SER A 1020 -12.18 -17.71 28.77
CA SER A 1020 -13.36 -18.56 28.74
C SER A 1020 -13.24 -19.76 29.70
N ASN A 1021 -14.32 -20.53 29.81
CA ASN A 1021 -14.31 -21.80 30.54
C ASN A 1021 -13.61 -22.86 29.70
N PHE A 1022 -12.68 -23.58 30.31
CA PHE A 1022 -11.97 -24.68 29.66
C PHE A 1022 -11.71 -25.82 30.63
N GLU A 1023 -11.50 -27.01 30.08
CA GLU A 1023 -10.91 -28.12 30.80
C GLU A 1023 -9.72 -28.63 29.97
N LEU A 1024 -8.52 -28.47 30.52
CA LEU A 1024 -7.28 -28.92 29.88
C LEU A 1024 -6.90 -30.27 30.44
N GLU A 1025 -6.38 -31.14 29.60
CA GLU A 1025 -5.77 -32.41 29.97
C GLU A 1025 -4.39 -32.51 29.35
N VAL A 1026 -3.39 -32.81 30.17
CA VAL A 1026 -2.02 -33.06 29.70
C VAL A 1026 -1.56 -34.42 30.22
N LYS A 1027 -0.90 -35.18 29.36
CA LYS A 1027 -0.23 -36.44 29.73
C LYS A 1027 1.28 -36.21 29.68
N PHE A 1028 1.94 -36.50 30.79
CA PHE A 1028 3.37 -36.57 30.88
C PHE A 1028 3.79 -38.04 30.96
N GLU A 1029 4.63 -38.49 30.04
CA GLU A 1029 5.23 -39.83 30.10
C GLU A 1029 6.40 -39.88 31.11
N SER A 1030 6.95 -38.72 31.41
CA SER A 1030 7.99 -38.50 32.42
C SER A 1030 7.42 -38.45 33.84
N GLY A 1031 8.21 -38.96 34.80
CA GLY A 1031 7.99 -38.75 36.23
C GLY A 1031 8.92 -37.67 36.79
N VAL A 1032 8.69 -37.25 38.03
CA VAL A 1032 9.55 -36.33 38.79
C VAL A 1032 10.14 -37.08 40.00
N VAL A 1033 11.41 -37.43 39.91
CA VAL A 1033 12.09 -38.37 40.83
C VAL A 1033 12.96 -37.63 41.83
N ASP A 1034 13.82 -36.73 41.36
CA ASP A 1034 14.71 -35.97 42.23
C ASP A 1034 13.97 -34.83 42.93
N THR A 1035 14.52 -34.39 44.07
CA THR A 1035 13.88 -33.34 44.86
C THR A 1035 13.88 -32.03 44.06
N TYR A 1036 12.67 -31.50 43.81
CA TYR A 1036 12.38 -30.29 43.05
C TYR A 1036 12.67 -30.34 41.55
N GLU A 1037 12.60 -31.51 40.92
CA GLU A 1037 12.20 -31.58 39.50
C GLU A 1037 10.72 -31.18 39.39
N MET A 1038 10.35 -30.40 38.39
CA MET A 1038 8.99 -29.88 38.22
C MET A 1038 8.52 -30.00 36.77
N GLN A 1039 7.25 -30.35 36.59
CA GLN A 1039 6.57 -30.30 35.29
C GLN A 1039 5.08 -30.02 35.48
N GLY A 1040 4.49 -29.23 34.59
CA GLY A 1040 3.09 -28.85 34.76
C GLY A 1040 2.56 -27.89 33.73
N LEU A 1041 1.50 -27.18 34.13
CA LEU A 1041 0.81 -26.18 33.33
C LEU A 1041 0.90 -24.81 34.00
N LEU A 1042 1.01 -23.78 33.16
CA LEU A 1042 0.86 -22.38 33.52
C LEU A 1042 -0.39 -21.82 32.85
N VAL A 1043 -1.10 -20.96 33.58
CA VAL A 1043 -2.18 -20.13 33.05
C VAL A 1043 -1.80 -18.70 33.39
N GLU A 1044 -1.64 -17.84 32.39
CA GLU A 1044 -1.10 -16.48 32.54
C GLU A 1044 -2.15 -15.43 32.16
N GLU A 1045 -2.27 -14.41 33.01
CA GLU A 1045 -2.90 -13.13 32.69
C GLU A 1045 -1.82 -12.18 32.17
N ASP A 1046 -0.70 -12.12 32.89
CA ASP A 1046 0.53 -11.45 32.51
C ASP A 1046 1.72 -12.07 33.27
N SER A 1047 2.93 -11.52 33.07
CA SER A 1047 4.16 -12.04 33.67
C SER A 1047 4.23 -11.94 35.20
N GLY A 1048 3.38 -11.13 35.84
CA GLY A 1048 3.25 -11.00 37.29
C GLY A 1048 2.03 -11.72 37.88
N ASN A 1049 1.03 -12.05 37.07
CA ASN A 1049 -0.24 -12.62 37.49
C ASN A 1049 -0.52 -13.94 36.77
N PHE A 1050 -0.26 -15.06 37.44
CA PHE A 1050 -0.46 -16.38 36.85
C PHE A 1050 -0.79 -17.46 37.88
N LEU A 1051 -1.36 -18.56 37.39
CA LEU A 1051 -1.58 -19.78 38.13
C LEU A 1051 -0.59 -20.84 37.68
N ARG A 1052 0.00 -21.51 38.66
CA ARG A 1052 0.93 -22.62 38.49
C ARG A 1052 0.27 -23.90 39.00
N PHE A 1053 0.28 -24.93 38.16
CA PHE A 1053 -0.23 -26.26 38.50
C PHE A 1053 0.79 -27.30 38.04
N ASP A 1054 1.36 -28.07 38.97
CA ASP A 1054 2.47 -28.97 38.61
C ASP A 1054 2.54 -30.22 39.47
N PHE A 1055 3.35 -31.15 38.99
CA PHE A 1055 3.96 -32.20 39.77
C PHE A 1055 5.39 -31.80 40.10
N TYR A 1056 5.82 -32.08 41.33
CA TYR A 1056 7.23 -31.96 41.68
C TYR A 1056 7.73 -33.14 42.52
N GLY A 1057 9.02 -33.46 42.37
CA GLY A 1057 9.66 -34.55 43.11
C GLY A 1057 10.02 -34.14 44.54
N THR A 1058 9.77 -35.01 45.51
CA THR A 1058 10.20 -34.82 46.91
C THR A 1058 11.47 -35.63 47.25
N GLY A 1059 12.06 -36.30 46.25
CA GLY A 1059 13.12 -37.30 46.42
C GLY A 1059 12.65 -38.68 46.89
N ALA A 1060 11.43 -38.78 47.45
CA ALA A 1060 10.84 -40.06 47.88
C ALA A 1060 9.49 -40.37 47.21
N ASN A 1061 8.70 -39.34 46.88
CA ASN A 1061 7.39 -39.42 46.23
C ASN A 1061 7.19 -38.24 45.25
N THR A 1062 6.23 -38.38 44.34
CA THR A 1062 5.68 -37.25 43.56
C THR A 1062 4.65 -36.49 44.40
N ALA A 1063 4.77 -35.17 44.42
CA ALA A 1063 3.76 -34.27 44.98
C ALA A 1063 2.98 -33.58 43.85
N ILE A 1064 1.73 -33.24 44.11
CA ILE A 1064 0.91 -32.36 43.27
C ILE A 1064 0.74 -31.00 43.94
N PHE A 1065 0.92 -29.95 43.15
CA PHE A 1065 1.04 -28.59 43.63
C PHE A 1065 0.16 -27.63 42.82
N ALA A 1066 -0.36 -26.63 43.52
CA ALA A 1066 -1.01 -25.49 42.91
C ALA A 1066 -0.61 -24.21 43.66
N ALA A 1067 -0.30 -23.16 42.91
CA ALA A 1067 0.03 -21.85 43.44
C ALA A 1067 -0.52 -20.72 42.56
N ARG A 1068 -0.61 -19.53 43.16
CA ARG A 1068 -0.89 -18.29 42.45
C ARG A 1068 0.23 -17.30 42.63
N PHE A 1069 0.34 -16.41 41.66
CA PHE A 1069 1.19 -15.25 41.68
C PHE A 1069 0.29 -14.03 41.52
N ASP A 1070 0.40 -13.11 42.48
CA ASP A 1070 -0.30 -11.83 42.44
C ASP A 1070 0.78 -10.72 42.44
N ALA A 1071 0.90 -10.00 41.32
CA ALA A 1071 1.96 -9.02 41.07
C ALA A 1071 3.38 -9.53 41.41
N GLY A 1072 3.70 -10.75 40.95
CA GLY A 1072 4.98 -11.42 41.14
C GLY A 1072 5.18 -12.05 42.52
N THR A 1073 4.19 -11.97 43.43
CA THR A 1073 4.28 -12.55 44.77
C THR A 1073 3.62 -13.93 44.81
N PRO A 1074 4.37 -15.03 45.07
CA PRO A 1074 3.81 -16.37 45.12
C PRO A 1074 2.98 -16.65 46.38
N SER A 1075 1.95 -17.49 46.26
CA SER A 1075 1.19 -18.05 47.37
C SER A 1075 0.77 -19.49 47.07
N ILE A 1076 1.03 -20.40 48.02
CA ILE A 1076 0.63 -21.81 47.92
C ILE A 1076 -0.89 -21.91 48.05
N ILE A 1077 -1.52 -22.60 47.11
CA ILE A 1077 -2.95 -22.97 47.16
C ILE A 1077 -3.09 -24.40 47.67
N TYR A 1078 -2.30 -25.32 47.11
CA TYR A 1078 -2.34 -26.73 47.47
C TYR A 1078 -0.96 -27.36 47.34
N ASN A 1079 -0.67 -28.28 48.26
CA ASN A 1079 0.53 -29.11 48.24
C ASN A 1079 0.18 -30.46 48.91
N GLY A 1080 0.24 -31.55 48.17
CA GLY A 1080 -0.11 -32.88 48.66
C GLY A 1080 0.57 -34.00 47.89
N ASP A 1081 0.56 -35.21 48.45
CA ASP A 1081 1.18 -36.39 47.83
C ASP A 1081 0.29 -36.99 46.74
N VAL A 1082 0.90 -37.44 45.64
CA VAL A 1082 0.22 -38.24 44.61
C VAL A 1082 0.11 -39.70 45.07
N ALA A 1083 -1.13 -40.20 45.16
CA ALA A 1083 -1.40 -41.61 45.44
C ALA A 1083 -0.91 -42.48 44.27
N GLY A 1084 0.29 -43.06 44.42
CA GLY A 1084 1.01 -43.77 43.34
C GLY A 1084 2.53 -43.71 43.49
N GLY A 1085 3.06 -42.83 44.35
CA GLY A 1085 4.51 -42.64 44.52
C GLY A 1085 5.12 -41.95 43.30
N ASN A 1086 6.33 -42.38 42.89
CA ASN A 1086 7.03 -41.87 41.69
C ASN A 1086 6.56 -42.53 40.38
N ALA A 1087 5.29 -42.90 40.29
CA ALA A 1087 4.76 -43.58 39.10
C ALA A 1087 4.68 -42.60 37.91
N ALA A 1088 5.02 -43.10 36.72
CA ALA A 1088 4.77 -42.48 35.43
C ALA A 1088 4.04 -43.51 34.53
N PRO A 1089 3.17 -43.09 33.59
CA PRO A 1089 2.84 -41.72 33.22
C PRO A 1089 2.04 -40.96 34.28
N LEU A 1090 2.11 -39.62 34.22
CA LEU A 1090 1.37 -38.68 35.06
C LEU A 1090 0.39 -37.88 34.20
N TYR A 1091 -0.86 -37.82 34.63
CA TYR A 1091 -1.89 -37.06 33.93
C TYR A 1091 -2.37 -35.92 34.82
N MET A 1092 -2.55 -34.73 34.24
CA MET A 1092 -3.15 -33.59 34.92
C MET A 1092 -4.37 -33.10 34.16
N ARG A 1093 -5.42 -32.73 34.90
CA ARG A 1093 -6.53 -31.93 34.38
C ARG A 1093 -6.69 -30.66 35.18
N ILE A 1094 -6.91 -29.56 34.48
CA ILE A 1094 -7.31 -28.29 35.08
C ILE A 1094 -8.63 -27.89 34.47
N ARG A 1095 -9.64 -27.70 35.32
CA ARG A 1095 -10.94 -27.19 34.90
C ARG A 1095 -11.16 -25.80 35.47
N ARG A 1096 -11.55 -24.88 34.60
CA ARG A 1096 -12.06 -23.56 34.95
C ARG A 1096 -13.55 -23.47 34.63
N LEU A 1097 -14.35 -23.05 35.61
CA LEU A 1097 -15.77 -22.70 35.47
C LEU A 1097 -16.03 -21.35 36.16
N GLY A 1098 -16.00 -20.27 35.38
CA GLY A 1098 -15.93 -18.89 35.86
C GLY A 1098 -14.67 -18.69 36.68
N ASP A 1099 -14.83 -18.25 37.93
CA ASP A 1099 -13.73 -18.10 38.88
C ASP A 1099 -13.38 -19.40 39.63
N GLN A 1100 -14.08 -20.51 39.38
CA GLN A 1100 -13.78 -21.79 40.02
C GLN A 1100 -12.71 -22.55 39.25
N TRP A 1101 -11.60 -22.85 39.93
CA TRP A 1101 -10.50 -23.65 39.43
C TRP A 1101 -10.47 -24.99 40.14
N THR A 1102 -10.28 -26.08 39.40
CA THR A 1102 -10.17 -27.43 39.96
C THR A 1102 -9.03 -28.18 39.29
N GLN A 1103 -8.11 -28.71 40.10
CA GLN A 1103 -6.99 -29.53 39.65
C GLN A 1103 -7.28 -31.01 39.94
N PHE A 1104 -7.09 -31.86 38.95
CA PHE A 1104 -7.14 -33.31 39.08
C PHE A 1104 -5.84 -33.94 38.61
N TYR A 1105 -5.56 -35.14 39.12
CA TYR A 1105 -4.50 -36.00 38.60
C TYR A 1105 -4.97 -37.44 38.41
N SER A 1106 -4.21 -38.17 37.59
CA SER A 1106 -4.32 -39.61 37.42
C SER A 1106 -2.94 -40.22 37.17
N VAL A 1107 -2.80 -41.51 37.47
CA VAL A 1107 -1.60 -42.33 37.19
C VAL A 1107 -1.88 -43.48 36.21
N ASP A 1108 -3.13 -43.61 35.74
CA ASP A 1108 -3.58 -44.63 34.80
C ASP A 1108 -4.41 -44.06 33.63
N GLY A 1109 -4.64 -42.74 33.62
CA GLY A 1109 -5.48 -42.02 32.65
C GLY A 1109 -6.99 -42.28 32.79
N GLN A 1110 -7.39 -43.23 33.63
CA GLN A 1110 -8.77 -43.71 33.77
C GLN A 1110 -9.40 -43.25 35.09
N SER A 1111 -8.67 -43.41 36.18
CA SER A 1111 -9.06 -43.09 37.54
C SER A 1111 -8.54 -41.70 37.90
N TRP A 1112 -9.44 -40.73 38.02
CA TRP A 1112 -9.08 -39.33 38.29
C TRP A 1112 -9.36 -38.94 39.74
N THR A 1113 -8.37 -38.35 40.41
CA THR A 1113 -8.48 -37.83 41.79
C THR A 1113 -8.42 -36.31 41.77
N GLN A 1114 -9.36 -35.65 42.44
CA GLN A 1114 -9.32 -34.20 42.63
C GLN A 1114 -8.32 -33.83 43.72
N ALA A 1115 -7.29 -33.04 43.39
CA ALA A 1115 -6.31 -32.57 44.36
C ALA A 1115 -6.78 -31.29 45.05
N SER A 1116 -7.23 -30.30 44.27
CA SER A 1116 -7.61 -28.99 44.79
C SER A 1116 -8.82 -28.41 44.06
N SER A 1117 -9.57 -27.54 44.74
CA SER A 1117 -10.60 -26.70 44.16
C SER A 1117 -10.65 -25.38 44.93
N PHE A 1118 -10.59 -24.27 44.21
CA PHE A 1118 -10.52 -22.93 44.80
C PHE A 1118 -11.15 -21.90 43.88
N THR A 1119 -11.48 -20.74 44.46
CA THR A 1119 -12.06 -19.61 43.72
C THR A 1119 -11.02 -18.52 43.53
N ARG A 1120 -10.79 -18.10 42.29
CA ARG A 1120 -9.95 -16.96 41.93
C ARG A 1120 -10.45 -16.34 40.64
N ALA A 1121 -10.78 -15.06 40.70
CA ALA A 1121 -10.95 -14.24 39.50
C ALA A 1121 -9.60 -14.01 38.83
N MET A 1122 -9.57 -14.18 37.52
CA MET A 1122 -8.37 -14.06 36.69
C MET A 1122 -8.83 -13.86 35.25
N THR A 1123 -8.18 -12.96 34.52
CA THR A 1123 -8.36 -12.84 33.07
C THR A 1123 -7.32 -13.73 32.40
N VAL A 1124 -7.73 -14.76 31.66
CA VAL A 1124 -6.77 -15.66 30.99
C VAL A 1124 -6.38 -15.09 29.65
N ASN A 1125 -5.07 -14.97 29.41
CA ASN A 1125 -4.51 -14.52 28.12
C ASN A 1125 -3.63 -15.58 27.45
N ALA A 1126 -2.99 -16.46 28.23
CA ALA A 1126 -2.20 -17.56 27.71
C ALA A 1126 -2.27 -18.79 28.62
N VAL A 1127 -2.09 -19.96 28.02
CA VAL A 1127 -1.95 -21.24 28.75
C VAL A 1127 -0.83 -22.04 28.12
N GLY A 1128 -0.17 -22.89 28.90
CA GLY A 1128 0.89 -23.69 28.35
C GLY A 1128 1.53 -24.66 29.33
N ILE A 1129 2.55 -25.35 28.83
CA ILE A 1129 3.22 -26.46 29.50
C ILE A 1129 4.62 -26.01 29.88
N PHE A 1130 5.09 -26.43 31.04
CA PHE A 1130 6.41 -26.06 31.53
C PHE A 1130 7.16 -27.22 32.17
N ALA A 1131 8.48 -27.10 32.16
CA ALA A 1131 9.43 -27.88 32.94
C ALA A 1131 10.35 -26.93 33.74
N ALA A 1132 10.69 -27.30 34.96
CA ALA A 1132 11.51 -26.48 35.85
C ALA A 1132 12.29 -27.32 36.87
N ASN A 1133 13.23 -26.66 37.55
CA ASN A 1133 13.96 -27.23 38.68
C ASN A 1133 14.25 -26.16 39.75
N SER A 1134 14.51 -26.58 40.99
CA SER A 1134 14.96 -25.65 42.04
C SER A 1134 15.81 -26.29 43.14
N SER A 1135 16.28 -25.45 44.08
CA SER A 1135 17.17 -25.78 45.20
C SER A 1135 18.52 -26.37 44.77
N ASN A 1136 18.57 -27.68 44.47
CA ASN A 1136 19.78 -28.36 44.01
C ASN A 1136 19.87 -28.40 42.47
N ASN A 1137 18.87 -27.84 41.79
CA ASN A 1137 18.77 -27.71 40.34
C ASN A 1137 19.06 -29.05 39.63
N PRO A 1138 18.31 -30.13 39.93
CA PRO A 1138 18.43 -31.38 39.19
C PRO A 1138 18.08 -31.16 37.71
N ALA A 1139 18.77 -31.85 36.81
CA ALA A 1139 18.39 -31.85 35.40
C ALA A 1139 17.04 -32.57 35.25
N HIS A 1140 16.13 -32.04 34.44
CA HIS A 1140 14.83 -32.66 34.19
C HIS A 1140 14.43 -32.52 32.72
N THR A 1141 13.82 -33.55 32.16
CA THR A 1141 13.20 -33.49 30.83
C THR A 1141 11.74 -33.91 30.95
N ALA A 1142 10.83 -32.95 30.80
CA ALA A 1142 9.41 -33.26 30.78
C ALA A 1142 9.03 -33.80 29.39
N GLN A 1143 8.66 -35.07 29.36
CA GLN A 1143 8.14 -35.75 28.18
C GLN A 1143 6.62 -35.59 28.15
N VAL A 1144 6.14 -34.73 27.27
CA VAL A 1144 4.75 -34.29 27.11
C VAL A 1144 4.15 -34.96 25.89
N ASP A 1145 3.23 -35.88 26.12
CA ASP A 1145 2.59 -36.67 25.08
C ASP A 1145 1.57 -35.83 24.32
N TYR A 1146 0.59 -35.27 25.03
CA TYR A 1146 -0.41 -34.39 24.44
C TYR A 1146 -0.82 -33.27 25.39
N PHE A 1147 -1.36 -32.21 24.80
CA PHE A 1147 -2.07 -31.13 25.46
C PHE A 1147 -3.45 -31.00 24.82
N PHE A 1148 -4.50 -31.41 25.53
CA PHE A 1148 -5.87 -31.38 25.01
C PHE A 1148 -6.72 -30.33 25.69
N ASN A 1149 -7.34 -29.49 24.88
CA ASN A 1149 -8.60 -28.86 25.24
C ASN A 1149 -9.71 -29.91 25.13
N ARG A 1150 -10.30 -30.29 26.28
CA ARG A 1150 -11.31 -31.35 26.36
C ARG A 1150 -12.62 -31.03 25.64
N ALA A 1151 -12.84 -29.76 25.28
CA ALA A 1151 -13.96 -29.39 24.41
C ALA A 1151 -13.74 -29.81 22.95
N THR A 1152 -12.47 -29.88 22.53
CA THR A 1152 -12.03 -30.18 21.15
C THR A 1152 -10.78 -31.07 21.17
N PRO A 1153 -10.86 -32.30 21.73
CA PRO A 1153 -9.71 -33.21 21.76
C PRO A 1153 -9.40 -33.71 20.34
N ILE A 1154 -8.13 -34.01 20.07
CA ILE A 1154 -7.73 -34.63 18.81
C ILE A 1154 -8.21 -36.09 18.80
N ALA A 1155 -8.92 -36.47 17.73
CA ALA A 1155 -9.44 -37.82 17.56
C ALA A 1155 -8.38 -38.72 16.90
N GLY A 1156 -7.96 -39.77 17.60
CA GLY A 1156 -6.87 -40.63 17.13
C GLY A 1156 -5.51 -40.00 17.43
N GLU A 1157 -5.25 -39.74 18.71
CA GLU A 1157 -3.90 -39.43 19.22
C GLU A 1157 -2.90 -40.45 18.65
N ASP A 1158 -1.79 -39.92 18.12
CA ASP A 1158 -0.72 -40.66 17.46
C ASP A 1158 -1.13 -41.50 16.24
N SER A 1159 -2.29 -41.23 15.66
CA SER A 1159 -2.72 -41.94 14.43
C SER A 1159 -1.77 -41.70 13.25
N THR A 1160 -0.97 -40.62 13.30
CA THR A 1160 0.11 -40.30 12.37
C THR A 1160 1.31 -39.68 13.09
N ILE A 1161 2.24 -40.50 13.58
CA ILE A 1161 3.54 -40.00 14.08
C ILE A 1161 4.43 -39.68 12.89
N ALA A 1162 4.98 -38.46 12.83
CA ALA A 1162 5.93 -38.07 11.80
C ALA A 1162 7.20 -38.94 11.85
N GLN A 1163 7.59 -39.50 10.71
CA GLN A 1163 8.79 -40.31 10.56
C GLN A 1163 9.70 -39.74 9.47
N PRO A 1164 10.72 -38.95 9.83
CA PRO A 1164 11.58 -38.30 8.85
C PRO A 1164 12.46 -39.29 8.09
N THR A 1165 12.80 -38.95 6.85
CA THR A 1165 13.76 -39.70 6.01
C THR A 1165 15.12 -38.99 5.97
N LEU A 1166 16.21 -39.75 5.85
CA LEU A 1166 17.56 -39.24 5.60
C LEU A 1166 18.04 -39.70 4.21
N THR A 1167 18.21 -38.76 3.30
CA THR A 1167 18.77 -39.00 1.97
C THR A 1167 20.25 -38.66 1.97
N LEU A 1168 21.10 -39.58 1.52
CA LEU A 1168 22.55 -39.40 1.48
C LEU A 1168 23.04 -39.41 0.03
N THR A 1169 23.79 -38.37 -0.37
CA THR A 1169 24.39 -38.28 -1.71
C THR A 1169 25.89 -37.97 -1.62
N THR A 1170 26.61 -38.16 -2.72
CA THR A 1170 28.05 -37.85 -2.82
C THR A 1170 28.32 -37.00 -4.05
N ASP A 1171 29.17 -36.00 -3.89
CA ASP A 1171 29.80 -35.27 -5.00
C ASP A 1171 31.31 -35.64 -5.03
N GLY A 1172 31.82 -36.06 -6.19
CA GLY A 1172 33.13 -36.72 -6.30
C GLY A 1172 33.13 -38.21 -5.90
N THR A 1173 34.32 -38.83 -5.88
CA THR A 1173 34.45 -40.29 -5.67
C THR A 1173 34.74 -40.64 -4.22
N GLY A 1174 33.75 -41.20 -3.54
CA GLY A 1174 33.83 -41.70 -2.16
C GLY A 1174 32.58 -42.48 -1.78
N ALA A 1175 32.46 -42.84 -0.50
CA ALA A 1175 31.27 -43.47 0.04
C ALA A 1175 30.76 -42.69 1.25
N ILE A 1176 29.44 -42.58 1.38
CA ILE A 1176 28.75 -41.99 2.52
C ILE A 1176 27.96 -43.10 3.23
N ALA A 1177 27.95 -43.09 4.56
CA ALA A 1177 27.20 -44.06 5.37
C ALA A 1177 26.57 -43.37 6.58
N ALA A 1178 25.30 -43.69 6.87
CA ALA A 1178 24.63 -43.33 8.12
C ALA A 1178 24.77 -44.45 9.15
N ASN A 1179 24.78 -44.08 10.44
CA ASN A 1179 24.65 -45.01 11.54
C ASN A 1179 23.84 -44.36 12.69
N PRO A 1180 22.66 -44.91 13.06
CA PRO A 1180 21.96 -45.99 12.36
C PRO A 1180 21.52 -45.58 10.95
N ASP A 1181 21.54 -46.51 9.99
CA ASP A 1181 20.94 -46.31 8.66
C ASP A 1181 19.53 -46.94 8.66
N GLN A 1182 18.50 -46.11 8.53
CA GLN A 1182 17.11 -46.51 8.57
C GLN A 1182 16.34 -45.88 7.40
N PRO A 1183 15.33 -46.59 6.84
CA PRO A 1183 14.47 -46.02 5.81
C PRO A 1183 13.54 -44.92 6.36
N LEU A 1184 13.25 -44.96 7.65
CA LEU A 1184 12.44 -44.00 8.40
C LEU A 1184 13.07 -43.85 9.79
N TYR A 1185 13.25 -42.61 10.23
CA TYR A 1185 13.76 -42.27 11.54
C TYR A 1185 12.63 -41.83 12.45
N THR A 1186 12.88 -41.83 13.74
CA THR A 1186 12.04 -41.16 14.72
C THR A 1186 12.47 -39.70 14.80
N CYS A 1187 11.54 -38.77 14.99
CA CYS A 1187 11.91 -37.38 15.30
C CYS A 1187 12.93 -37.37 16.47
N GLY A 1188 13.98 -36.56 16.36
CA GLY A 1188 15.05 -36.43 17.36
C GLY A 1188 16.18 -37.47 17.29
N ASP A 1189 16.05 -38.54 16.47
CA ASP A 1189 17.10 -39.55 16.31
C ASP A 1189 18.44 -38.90 15.94
N GLN A 1190 19.51 -39.30 16.63
CA GLN A 1190 20.87 -38.85 16.32
C GLN A 1190 21.51 -39.81 15.32
N VAL A 1191 21.78 -39.32 14.11
CA VAL A 1191 22.37 -40.10 13.02
C VAL A 1191 23.78 -39.63 12.77
N THR A 1192 24.74 -40.56 12.86
CA THR A 1192 26.14 -40.28 12.52
C THR A 1192 26.38 -40.60 11.05
N VAL A 1193 26.68 -39.56 10.27
CA VAL A 1193 27.01 -39.64 8.86
C VAL A 1193 28.53 -39.60 8.71
N SER A 1194 29.09 -40.63 8.06
CA SER A 1194 30.52 -40.78 7.82
C SER A 1194 30.82 -40.77 6.33
N ALA A 1195 31.79 -39.97 5.92
CA ALA A 1195 32.31 -39.91 4.57
C ALA A 1195 33.64 -40.67 4.49
N THR A 1196 33.76 -41.62 3.57
CA THR A 1196 34.98 -42.39 3.31
C THR A 1196 35.47 -42.09 1.89
N PRO A 1197 36.56 -41.30 1.74
CA PRO A 1197 37.09 -40.99 0.41
C PRO A 1197 37.60 -42.24 -0.31
N ALA A 1198 37.45 -42.29 -1.64
CA ALA A 1198 38.05 -43.34 -2.45
C ALA A 1198 39.57 -43.14 -2.61
N ALA A 1199 40.28 -44.15 -3.12
CA ALA A 1199 41.73 -44.04 -3.33
C ALA A 1199 42.06 -42.89 -4.30
N GLY A 1200 42.91 -41.96 -3.86
CA GLY A 1200 43.22 -40.75 -4.62
C GLY A 1200 42.24 -39.60 -4.41
N TRP A 1201 41.32 -39.66 -3.45
CA TRP A 1201 40.37 -38.59 -3.12
C TRP A 1201 40.43 -38.25 -1.62
N ALA A 1202 40.11 -37.02 -1.25
CA ALA A 1202 39.99 -36.51 0.11
C ALA A 1202 38.59 -35.95 0.34
N PHE A 1203 38.05 -36.10 1.55
CA PHE A 1203 36.77 -35.48 1.91
C PHE A 1203 36.98 -33.98 2.09
N SER A 1204 36.14 -33.17 1.44
CA SER A 1204 36.26 -31.70 1.44
C SER A 1204 35.18 -31.00 2.27
N GLY A 1205 34.01 -31.59 2.47
CA GLY A 1205 32.95 -31.02 3.32
C GLY A 1205 31.57 -31.63 3.10
N TRP A 1206 30.64 -31.25 3.98
CA TRP A 1206 29.22 -31.59 3.91
C TRP A 1206 28.39 -30.43 3.35
N SER A 1207 27.29 -30.75 2.67
CA SER A 1207 26.27 -29.80 2.22
C SER A 1207 24.85 -30.41 2.33
N GLY A 1208 23.82 -29.60 2.11
CA GLY A 1208 22.41 -29.97 2.32
C GLY A 1208 21.93 -29.61 3.74
N ALA A 1209 21.32 -30.55 4.45
CA ALA A 1209 20.85 -30.38 5.82
C ALA A 1209 21.97 -30.34 6.88
N ALA A 1210 23.23 -30.28 6.43
CA ALA A 1210 24.44 -30.16 7.24
C ALA A 1210 25.49 -29.35 6.47
N SER A 1211 26.45 -28.77 7.20
CA SER A 1211 27.57 -28.03 6.61
C SER A 1211 28.87 -28.24 7.42
N GLY A 1212 30.01 -27.87 6.82
CA GLY A 1212 31.33 -27.93 7.46
C GLY A 1212 32.13 -29.18 7.08
N THR A 1213 33.28 -29.38 7.71
CA THR A 1213 34.27 -30.41 7.32
C THR A 1213 34.49 -31.50 8.37
N GLU A 1214 33.70 -31.49 9.45
CA GLU A 1214 33.78 -32.47 10.53
C GLU A 1214 33.30 -33.84 10.06
N ASN A 1215 34.17 -34.84 10.00
CA ASN A 1215 33.84 -36.18 9.53
C ASN A 1215 34.42 -37.25 10.47
N PRO A 1216 33.60 -38.09 11.10
CA PRO A 1216 32.14 -38.19 10.94
C PRO A 1216 31.35 -37.01 11.56
N LEU A 1217 30.17 -36.74 11.02
CA LEU A 1217 29.21 -35.71 11.46
C LEU A 1217 28.02 -36.38 12.17
N THR A 1218 27.50 -35.79 13.24
CA THR A 1218 26.22 -36.22 13.86
C THR A 1218 25.12 -35.20 13.60
N ILE A 1219 23.96 -35.66 13.15
CA ILE A 1219 22.76 -34.83 12.90
C ILE A 1219 21.55 -35.35 13.68
N ALA A 1220 20.66 -34.45 14.08
CA ALA A 1220 19.38 -34.77 14.70
C ALA A 1220 18.29 -34.88 13.63
N MET A 1221 17.45 -35.90 13.62
CA MET A 1221 16.35 -36.03 12.66
C MET A 1221 15.10 -35.26 13.12
N ASP A 1222 15.05 -33.96 12.88
CA ASP A 1222 13.93 -33.06 13.19
C ASP A 1222 12.94 -32.84 12.02
N GLY A 1223 13.14 -33.59 10.93
CA GLY A 1223 12.41 -33.47 9.68
C GLY A 1223 13.12 -34.27 8.59
N ASN A 1224 12.56 -34.32 7.38
CA ASN A 1224 13.24 -34.96 6.25
C ASN A 1224 14.56 -34.22 5.96
N LYS A 1225 15.68 -34.94 5.91
CA LYS A 1225 17.00 -34.36 5.68
C LYS A 1225 17.66 -34.97 4.45
N SER A 1226 18.35 -34.15 3.68
CA SER A 1226 19.22 -34.59 2.59
C SER A 1226 20.63 -34.08 2.85
N ILE A 1227 21.64 -34.96 2.92
CA ILE A 1227 23.04 -34.60 3.19
C ILE A 1227 23.91 -35.12 2.06
N GLN A 1228 24.81 -34.26 1.58
CA GLN A 1228 25.81 -34.61 0.58
C GLN A 1228 27.22 -34.55 1.15
N ALA A 1229 28.04 -35.56 0.85
CA ALA A 1229 29.48 -35.53 1.09
C ALA A 1229 30.22 -35.13 -0.19
N THR A 1230 31.04 -34.07 -0.14
CA THR A 1230 31.93 -33.71 -1.24
C THR A 1230 33.30 -34.33 -1.04
N PHE A 1231 33.85 -34.92 -2.09
CA PHE A 1231 35.20 -35.48 -2.15
C PHE A 1231 35.98 -34.81 -3.29
N THR A 1232 37.24 -34.47 -3.07
CA THR A 1232 38.15 -33.86 -4.05
C THR A 1232 39.35 -34.75 -4.32
N GLU A 1233 39.77 -34.90 -5.57
CA GLU A 1233 40.93 -35.72 -5.95
C GLU A 1233 42.24 -35.18 -5.31
N ILE A 1234 43.06 -36.08 -4.75
CA ILE A 1234 44.39 -35.81 -4.20
C ILE A 1234 45.39 -35.92 -5.36
N VAL A 1235 45.87 -34.76 -5.82
CA VAL A 1235 46.83 -34.63 -6.93
C VAL A 1235 48.25 -35.01 -6.51
#